data_AF-A0A1E7KLC0-F1
#
_entry.id   AF-A0A1E7KLC0-F1
#
_cell.length_a   1.000
_cell.length_b   1.000
_cell.length_c   1.000
_cell.angle_alpha   90.00
_cell.angle_beta   90.00
_cell.angle_gamma   90.00
#
_symmetry.space_group_name_H-M   'P 1'
#
loop_
_entity.id
_entity.type
_entity.pdbx_description
1 polymer ?
#
loop_
_entity_poly.entity_id
_entity_poly.type
_entity_poly.pdbx_seq_one_letter_code
_entity_poly.pdbx_strand_id
1 'polypeptide(L)'
;MCAPTGDAEEDVPAVLPPVARRVIAAVREGTAGGLFPPVVTDGPEGTLRIDRLLGGAADARTLAHALPDPRFTPLLDLLEQLDAWCDSTAPHYAPVLATEVLDITNADLFGPVVSEAFVACATGRAHYARDRVAEWAARCADFLTLFLDRLLRDMHACWPTDQAFQGPVVALWAHGEETHNGRQRVLRLDCAGGGRVAYKPRPASGELLFTATSGTGPPASVFELLNNAPAASGAVRLPVLSCWPGSEPGYLWQEWIEPPAQWGPIRTSPSWRLTGTRLSPRQAARYWHRTGSLAAAMFAFGVTDMIGGNVVTGSRPGNDEPLLYPIDLEIYFCHVPRLYDTGLLHDRTAEVDQHHVGLESTARWCSAEGPPVCWTAETPDRLRLHRRRRSYAREETRTVVADTEGRAGYGPYLPAMLRGMFDAWTLMCRQRPAIQGFLSTATTGHYVRVLRQPTYQYFDALVPRWLSGGGAAPAPAEPGVSFDRAEVDQLRRMDVPYFVRSLDGGPVLRVEPPPQPFGTARVAARPVPEGGWPPLRELLDGAKLDLAGLGVAVRDAVEHVFDDVPEPVVTDEAQGVRLHLQSPGEGQVSFDWPEVGRRVTYLWNRETVRLRIDPVDAPDVPPEPTPAGETRRRLLRLDRLDAAVRTPWADGGMVDTTAEQRLRSLTDTGISWLASVVREHGWPSHTLVGSAAGGAASRLVQHAREHLPFRRHCLALMRQAATDRALPWREVAYLTDELRLAEGRPQLYGTKFEPVAGKLEPCPIEEPEEVDHRRAEMGMEPLARHTERARQRFPLAGREAS
;
A
#
# COMPACT_ATOMS: atom_id res chain seq x y z
N MET A 1 32.11 9.60 3.45
CA MET A 1 33.40 9.26 2.80
C MET A 1 33.77 10.44 1.93
N CYS A 2 35.04 10.84 1.85
CA CYS A 2 35.46 11.99 1.06
C CYS A 2 36.36 11.51 -0.09
N ALA A 3 36.16 12.04 -1.29
CA ALA A 3 37.07 11.86 -2.42
C ALA A 3 38.20 12.91 -2.34
N PRO A 4 39.45 12.56 -2.70
CA PRO A 4 40.49 13.56 -2.90
C PRO A 4 40.28 14.31 -4.22
N THR A 5 40.51 15.62 -4.19
CA THR A 5 40.44 16.52 -5.34
C THR A 5 41.77 16.49 -6.10
N GLY A 6 41.87 15.70 -7.17
CA GLY A 6 43.03 15.72 -8.05
C GLY A 6 42.81 14.90 -9.33
N ASP A 7 43.00 15.54 -10.49
CA ASP A 7 43.00 14.94 -11.83
C ASP A 7 44.29 14.16 -12.10
N ALA A 8 44.53 13.10 -11.33
CA ALA A 8 45.51 12.09 -11.68
C ALA A 8 44.77 10.82 -12.10
N GLU A 9 44.83 10.49 -13.39
CA GLU A 9 44.67 9.10 -13.85
C GLU A 9 45.74 8.26 -13.15
N GLU A 10 45.40 7.61 -12.03
CA GLU A 10 46.23 6.50 -11.51
C GLU A 10 45.45 5.61 -10.53
N ASP A 11 45.30 4.36 -10.98
CA ASP A 11 45.10 3.08 -10.29
C ASP A 11 44.06 2.93 -9.17
N VAL A 12 43.10 2.03 -9.42
CA VAL A 12 42.44 1.26 -8.35
C VAL A 12 43.56 0.62 -7.52
N PRO A 13 43.65 0.86 -6.20
CA PRO A 13 44.77 0.37 -5.41
C PRO A 13 44.99 -1.13 -5.67
N ALA A 14 46.22 -1.55 -5.96
CA ALA A 14 46.59 -2.96 -6.18
C ALA A 14 46.31 -3.89 -4.98
N VAL A 15 45.71 -3.36 -3.91
CA VAL A 15 45.38 -3.98 -2.63
C VAL A 15 43.97 -4.62 -2.64
N LEU A 16 43.08 -4.25 -3.57
CA LEU A 16 41.73 -4.82 -3.62
C LEU A 16 41.69 -6.19 -4.31
N PRO A 17 40.86 -7.15 -3.84
CA PRO A 17 40.62 -8.42 -4.52
C PRO A 17 40.20 -8.25 -5.99
N PRO A 18 40.54 -9.19 -6.89
CA PRO A 18 40.16 -9.13 -8.30
C PRO A 18 38.65 -8.89 -8.52
N VAL A 19 37.79 -9.61 -7.79
CA VAL A 19 36.33 -9.45 -7.85
C VAL A 19 35.88 -8.03 -7.52
N ALA A 20 36.44 -7.42 -6.47
CA ALA A 20 36.10 -6.06 -6.05
C ALA A 20 36.47 -5.04 -7.13
N ARG A 21 37.61 -5.23 -7.82
CA ARG A 21 38.00 -4.39 -8.96
C ARG A 21 37.03 -4.54 -10.13
N ARG A 22 36.54 -5.76 -10.41
CA ARG A 22 35.52 -6.00 -11.45
C ARG A 22 34.19 -5.34 -11.11
N VAL A 23 33.74 -5.42 -9.86
CA VAL A 23 32.55 -4.71 -9.37
C VAL A 23 32.70 -3.19 -9.52
N ILE A 24 33.85 -2.62 -9.15
CA ILE A 24 34.12 -1.18 -9.31
C ILE A 24 34.12 -0.78 -10.79
N ALA A 25 34.67 -1.61 -11.68
CA ALA A 25 34.64 -1.36 -13.13
C ALA A 25 33.20 -1.39 -13.66
N ALA A 26 32.38 -2.35 -13.26
CA ALA A 26 30.97 -2.42 -13.63
C ALA A 26 30.15 -1.23 -13.07
N VAL A 27 30.48 -0.72 -11.87
CA VAL A 27 29.91 0.54 -11.37
C VAL A 27 30.36 1.73 -12.22
N ARG A 28 31.63 1.77 -12.65
CA ARG A 28 32.12 2.83 -13.55
C ARG A 28 31.34 2.85 -14.87
N GLU A 29 30.99 1.68 -15.39
CA GLU A 29 30.20 1.50 -16.61
C GLU A 29 28.69 1.74 -16.39
N GLY A 30 28.24 1.81 -15.13
CA GLY A 30 26.85 2.06 -14.77
C GLY A 30 25.96 0.82 -14.74
N THR A 31 26.53 -0.39 -14.80
CA THR A 31 25.79 -1.66 -14.86
C THR A 31 25.61 -2.31 -13.47
N ALA A 32 26.50 -2.03 -12.52
CA ALA A 32 26.48 -2.64 -11.18
C ALA A 32 26.07 -1.67 -10.05
N GLY A 33 25.49 -0.52 -10.38
CA GLY A 33 25.09 0.51 -9.40
C GLY A 33 24.06 0.02 -8.37
N GLY A 34 23.21 -0.93 -8.74
CA GLY A 34 22.20 -1.53 -7.85
C GLY A 34 22.76 -2.45 -6.76
N LEU A 35 24.06 -2.75 -6.78
CA LEU A 35 24.76 -3.45 -5.68
C LEU A 35 24.90 -2.58 -4.41
N PHE A 36 24.66 -1.28 -4.51
CA PHE A 36 24.87 -0.33 -3.43
C PHE A 36 23.60 0.51 -3.18
N PRO A 37 23.47 1.13 -2.00
CA PRO A 37 22.38 2.05 -1.73
C PRO A 37 22.27 3.15 -2.82
N PRO A 38 21.06 3.58 -3.19
CA PRO A 38 20.87 4.60 -4.23
C PRO A 38 21.23 6.01 -3.72
N VAL A 39 21.52 6.92 -4.65
CA VAL A 39 21.59 8.36 -4.37
C VAL A 39 20.19 8.94 -4.44
N VAL A 40 19.82 9.72 -3.42
CA VAL A 40 18.49 10.30 -3.28
C VAL A 40 18.52 11.81 -3.17
N THR A 41 17.43 12.42 -3.61
CA THR A 41 17.15 13.86 -3.48
C THR A 41 15.72 14.09 -2.99
N ASP A 42 15.34 15.34 -2.77
CA ASP A 42 13.99 15.71 -2.36
C ASP A 42 12.98 15.39 -3.46
N GLY A 43 11.95 14.61 -3.07
CA GLY A 43 10.80 14.28 -3.90
C GLY A 43 9.59 15.17 -3.59
N PRO A 44 8.48 14.97 -4.32
CA PRO A 44 7.24 15.72 -4.11
C PRO A 44 6.63 15.40 -2.74
N GLU A 45 5.88 16.34 -2.16
CA GLU A 45 5.13 16.15 -0.90
C GLU A 45 5.97 15.61 0.27
N GLY A 46 7.24 15.99 0.33
CA GLY A 46 8.13 15.59 1.43
C GLY A 46 8.66 14.16 1.35
N THR A 47 8.49 13.49 0.20
CA THR A 47 9.11 12.18 -0.09
C THR A 47 10.59 12.33 -0.49
N LEU A 48 11.28 11.19 -0.65
CA LEU A 48 12.63 11.11 -1.25
C LEU A 48 12.53 10.46 -2.63
N ARG A 49 13.20 10.99 -3.65
CA ARG A 49 13.33 10.29 -4.94
C ARG A 49 14.71 9.68 -5.07
N ILE A 50 14.77 8.47 -5.63
CA ILE A 50 16.02 7.94 -6.20
C ILE A 50 16.42 8.86 -7.37
N ASP A 51 17.51 9.60 -7.18
CA ASP A 51 18.05 10.48 -8.21
C ASP A 51 18.83 9.67 -9.25
N ARG A 52 19.67 8.76 -8.78
CA ARG A 52 20.46 7.83 -9.60
C ARG A 52 20.99 6.66 -8.75
N LEU A 53 21.29 5.55 -9.42
CA LEU A 53 22.18 4.53 -8.86
C LEU A 53 23.63 5.02 -8.91
N LEU A 54 24.54 4.34 -8.19
CA LEU A 54 25.96 4.64 -8.31
C LEU A 54 26.45 4.30 -9.73
N GLY A 55 27.20 5.21 -10.34
CA GLY A 55 27.58 5.11 -11.74
C GLY A 55 28.68 6.11 -12.12
N GLY A 56 29.53 5.72 -13.08
CA GLY A 56 30.55 6.62 -13.62
C GLY A 56 31.86 6.68 -12.81
N ALA A 57 32.80 7.45 -13.32
CA ALA A 57 34.18 7.47 -12.81
C ALA A 57 34.30 7.99 -11.36
N ALA A 58 33.48 8.98 -10.97
CA ALA A 58 33.54 9.58 -9.64
C ALA A 58 33.10 8.61 -8.53
N ASP A 59 31.99 7.90 -8.72
CA ASP A 59 31.50 6.92 -7.76
C ASP A 59 32.44 5.70 -7.69
N ALA A 60 32.94 5.24 -8.83
CA ALA A 60 33.92 4.16 -8.89
C ALA A 60 35.21 4.50 -8.11
N ARG A 61 35.73 5.73 -8.25
CA ARG A 61 36.87 6.21 -7.46
C ARG A 61 36.54 6.26 -5.97
N THR A 62 35.34 6.70 -5.61
CA THR A 62 34.89 6.75 -4.21
C THR A 62 34.87 5.36 -3.58
N LEU A 63 34.34 4.36 -4.30
CA LEU A 63 34.34 2.96 -3.84
C LEU A 63 35.77 2.39 -3.76
N ALA A 64 36.60 2.64 -4.78
CA ALA A 64 38.00 2.20 -4.80
C ALA A 64 38.82 2.74 -3.61
N HIS A 65 38.51 3.96 -3.16
CA HIS A 65 39.13 4.56 -1.98
C HIS A 65 38.56 4.05 -0.66
N ALA A 66 37.27 3.70 -0.64
CA ALA A 66 36.55 3.30 0.56
C ALA A 66 36.77 1.84 0.96
N LEU A 67 36.67 0.92 -0.01
CA LEU A 67 36.67 -0.52 0.22
C LEU A 67 37.96 -1.09 0.86
N PRO A 68 39.16 -0.47 0.73
CA PRO A 68 40.33 -0.90 1.49
C PRO A 68 40.24 -0.71 3.01
N ASP A 69 39.28 0.07 3.53
CA ASP A 69 39.08 0.24 4.97
C ASP A 69 38.74 -1.12 5.63
N PRO A 70 39.40 -1.52 6.74
CA PRO A 70 39.19 -2.81 7.39
C PRO A 70 37.74 -3.11 7.80
N ARG A 71 36.87 -2.10 7.89
CA ARG A 71 35.44 -2.30 8.14
C ARG A 71 34.73 -3.02 7.00
N PHE A 72 35.24 -2.93 5.76
CA PHE A 72 34.68 -3.56 4.57
C PHE A 72 35.29 -4.93 4.24
N THR A 73 36.25 -5.43 5.03
CA THR A 73 36.77 -6.80 4.86
C THR A 73 35.64 -7.85 4.76
N PRO A 74 34.59 -7.84 5.61
CA PRO A 74 33.50 -8.82 5.48
C PRO A 74 32.73 -8.72 4.16
N LEU A 75 32.58 -7.52 3.60
CA LEU A 75 31.96 -7.34 2.29
C LEU A 75 32.84 -7.89 1.17
N LEU A 76 34.16 -7.66 1.24
CA LEU A 76 35.11 -8.20 0.28
C LEU A 76 35.11 -9.74 0.30
N ASP A 77 35.12 -10.34 1.50
CA ASP A 77 35.04 -11.79 1.68
C ASP A 77 33.73 -12.36 1.09
N LEU A 78 32.59 -11.65 1.27
CA LEU A 78 31.31 -12.04 0.67
C LEU A 78 31.37 -12.00 -0.86
N LEU A 79 31.96 -10.97 -1.45
CA LEU A 79 32.09 -10.85 -2.90
C LEU A 79 32.95 -12.00 -3.45
N GLU A 80 34.09 -12.31 -2.81
CA GLU A 80 34.94 -13.43 -3.22
C GLU A 80 34.23 -14.78 -3.10
N GLN A 81 33.50 -15.00 -2.01
CA GLN A 81 32.75 -16.25 -1.80
C GLN A 81 31.65 -16.44 -2.84
N LEU A 82 30.84 -15.40 -3.10
CA LEU A 82 29.75 -15.49 -4.07
C LEU A 82 30.27 -15.56 -5.51
N ASP A 83 31.40 -14.92 -5.82
CA ASP A 83 32.05 -15.02 -7.13
C ASP A 83 32.58 -16.43 -7.39
N ALA A 84 33.30 -17.01 -6.43
CA ALA A 84 33.76 -18.39 -6.52
C ALA A 84 32.59 -19.38 -6.63
N TRP A 85 31.48 -19.10 -5.94
CA TRP A 85 30.24 -19.86 -6.10
C TRP A 85 29.69 -19.73 -7.52
N CYS A 86 29.57 -18.53 -8.09
CA CYS A 86 29.14 -18.32 -9.48
C CYS A 86 30.01 -19.10 -10.47
N ASP A 87 31.33 -18.98 -10.39
CA ASP A 87 32.29 -19.64 -11.29
C ASP A 87 32.18 -21.18 -11.23
N SER A 88 32.04 -21.74 -10.02
CA SER A 88 31.92 -23.19 -9.84
C SER A 88 30.54 -23.73 -10.25
N THR A 89 29.51 -22.88 -10.18
CA THR A 89 28.10 -23.27 -10.32
C THR A 89 27.59 -23.10 -11.75
N ALA A 90 28.00 -22.04 -12.45
CA ALA A 90 27.51 -21.71 -13.79
C ALA A 90 27.63 -22.85 -14.82
N PRO A 91 28.73 -23.63 -14.88
CA PRO A 91 28.84 -24.72 -15.85
C PRO A 91 27.79 -25.83 -15.65
N HIS A 92 27.36 -26.07 -14.40
CA HIS A 92 26.39 -27.12 -14.09
C HIS A 92 24.98 -26.75 -14.59
N TYR A 93 24.60 -25.46 -14.51
CA TYR A 93 23.27 -24.98 -14.84
C TYR A 93 23.17 -24.29 -16.22
N ALA A 94 24.23 -24.30 -17.02
CA ALA A 94 24.25 -23.80 -18.39
C ALA A 94 23.12 -24.34 -19.32
N PRO A 95 22.55 -25.55 -19.12
CA PRO A 95 21.41 -26.00 -19.93
C PRO A 95 20.13 -25.18 -19.71
N VAL A 96 19.97 -24.55 -18.55
CA VAL A 96 18.74 -23.84 -18.16
C VAL A 96 18.94 -22.35 -17.92
N LEU A 97 20.19 -21.88 -17.95
CA LEU A 97 20.55 -20.52 -17.57
C LEU A 97 21.61 -19.97 -18.53
N ALA A 98 21.42 -18.74 -19.01
CA ALA A 98 22.42 -18.04 -19.80
C ALA A 98 23.67 -17.73 -18.95
N THR A 99 24.85 -17.81 -19.57
CA THR A 99 26.15 -17.71 -18.91
C THR A 99 26.31 -16.43 -18.07
N GLU A 100 25.76 -15.32 -18.56
CA GLU A 100 25.91 -13.99 -17.98
C GLU A 100 24.92 -13.67 -16.84
N VAL A 101 24.04 -14.62 -16.48
CA VAL A 101 23.11 -14.43 -15.36
C VAL A 101 23.78 -14.62 -14.00
N LEU A 102 24.65 -15.64 -13.87
CA LEU A 102 25.42 -15.91 -12.64
C LEU A 102 26.76 -15.17 -12.67
N ASP A 103 26.68 -13.87 -12.54
CA ASP A 103 27.82 -12.99 -12.36
C ASP A 103 27.58 -12.12 -11.13
N ILE A 104 28.56 -12.00 -10.24
CA ILE A 104 28.44 -11.18 -9.00
C ILE A 104 28.17 -9.69 -9.30
N THR A 105 28.46 -9.23 -10.51
CA THR A 105 28.15 -7.87 -11.01
C THR A 105 26.69 -7.71 -11.43
N ASN A 106 25.92 -8.81 -11.56
CA ASN A 106 24.49 -8.79 -11.80
C ASN A 106 23.74 -8.18 -10.60
N ALA A 107 23.50 -6.87 -10.68
CA ALA A 107 22.86 -6.10 -9.62
C ALA A 107 21.39 -6.50 -9.38
N ASP A 108 20.71 -7.06 -10.38
CA ASP A 108 19.32 -7.50 -10.22
C ASP A 108 19.22 -8.74 -9.33
N LEU A 109 20.22 -9.63 -9.38
CA LEU A 109 20.27 -10.84 -8.56
C LEU A 109 20.94 -10.61 -7.20
N PHE A 110 22.13 -9.99 -7.18
CA PHE A 110 22.95 -9.85 -5.99
C PHE A 110 22.78 -8.51 -5.26
N GLY A 111 22.08 -7.54 -5.86
CA GLY A 111 21.83 -6.22 -5.28
C GLY A 111 21.34 -6.24 -3.84
N PRO A 112 20.28 -6.99 -3.52
CA PRO A 112 19.76 -7.03 -2.15
C PRO A 112 20.79 -7.49 -1.11
N VAL A 113 21.51 -8.60 -1.37
CA VAL A 113 22.47 -9.16 -0.39
C VAL A 113 23.73 -8.32 -0.28
N VAL A 114 24.25 -7.79 -1.40
CA VAL A 114 25.48 -6.97 -1.41
C VAL A 114 25.21 -5.60 -0.77
N SER A 115 24.07 -4.98 -1.05
CA SER A 115 23.68 -3.70 -0.44
C SER A 115 23.45 -3.84 1.06
N GLU A 116 22.81 -4.92 1.51
CA GLU A 116 22.66 -5.26 2.93
C GLU A 116 24.01 -5.40 3.63
N ALA A 117 24.94 -6.16 3.04
CA ALA A 117 26.29 -6.36 3.56
C ALA A 117 27.10 -5.06 3.59
N PHE A 118 26.99 -4.23 2.55
CA PHE A 118 27.60 -2.91 2.51
C PHE A 118 27.11 -2.03 3.66
N VAL A 119 25.79 -1.96 3.88
CA VAL A 119 25.21 -1.18 4.97
C VAL A 119 25.66 -1.71 6.34
N ALA A 120 25.70 -3.03 6.52
CA ALA A 120 26.17 -3.67 7.75
C ALA A 120 27.63 -3.30 8.07
N CYS A 121 28.50 -3.28 7.05
CA CYS A 121 29.91 -2.88 7.18
C CYS A 121 30.06 -1.37 7.43
N ALA A 122 29.29 -0.54 6.72
CA ALA A 122 29.39 0.91 6.79
C ALA A 122 28.85 1.49 8.10
N THR A 123 27.83 0.86 8.70
CA THR A 123 27.10 1.39 9.87
C THR A 123 27.27 0.56 11.14
N GLY A 124 27.58 -0.72 11.01
CA GLY A 124 27.66 -1.66 12.11
C GLY A 124 29.00 -1.68 12.86
N ARG A 125 29.07 -2.50 13.92
CA ARG A 125 30.34 -2.76 14.61
C ARG A 125 31.11 -3.86 13.86
N ALA A 126 32.41 -3.66 13.67
CA ALA A 126 33.25 -4.52 12.82
C ALA A 126 33.16 -6.02 13.15
N HIS A 127 33.11 -6.41 14.43
CA HIS A 127 33.02 -7.83 14.81
C HIS A 127 31.65 -8.45 14.47
N TYR A 128 30.55 -7.72 14.62
CA TYR A 128 29.23 -8.23 14.26
C TYR A 128 29.07 -8.36 12.75
N ALA A 129 29.55 -7.37 11.99
CA ALA A 129 29.52 -7.40 10.54
C ALA A 129 30.29 -8.60 9.98
N ARG A 130 31.46 -8.94 10.55
CA ARG A 130 32.26 -10.10 10.13
C ARG A 130 31.47 -11.40 10.14
N ASP A 131 30.94 -11.79 11.31
CA ASP A 131 30.28 -13.09 11.46
C ASP A 131 28.98 -13.15 10.65
N ARG A 132 28.25 -12.03 10.58
CA ARG A 132 26.92 -11.98 9.96
C ARG A 132 26.97 -11.92 8.45
N VAL A 133 27.88 -11.14 7.88
CA VAL A 133 28.01 -11.03 6.43
C VAL A 133 28.50 -12.36 5.84
N ALA A 134 29.41 -13.07 6.53
CA ALA A 134 29.80 -14.43 6.13
C ALA A 134 28.63 -15.42 6.15
N GLU A 135 27.79 -15.38 7.19
CA GLU A 135 26.55 -16.17 7.25
C GLU A 135 25.61 -15.83 6.08
N TRP A 136 25.47 -14.55 5.72
CA TRP A 136 24.61 -14.11 4.62
C TRP A 136 25.10 -14.61 3.26
N ALA A 137 26.41 -14.61 3.02
CA ALA A 137 26.99 -15.15 1.79
C ALA A 137 26.68 -16.64 1.64
N ALA A 138 26.91 -17.44 2.69
CA ALA A 138 26.60 -18.87 2.70
C ALA A 138 25.10 -19.14 2.46
N ARG A 139 24.21 -18.39 3.13
CA ARG A 139 22.76 -18.54 2.95
C ARG A 139 22.29 -18.15 1.55
N CYS A 140 22.90 -17.12 0.95
CA CYS A 140 22.59 -16.72 -0.42
C CYS A 140 22.98 -17.83 -1.41
N ALA A 141 24.18 -18.41 -1.25
CA ALA A 141 24.62 -19.55 -2.06
C ALA A 141 23.70 -20.77 -1.87
N ASP A 142 23.37 -21.16 -0.64
CA ASP A 142 22.47 -22.29 -0.35
C ASP A 142 21.07 -22.09 -0.98
N PHE A 143 20.52 -20.88 -0.86
CA PHE A 143 19.24 -20.52 -1.45
C PHE A 143 19.27 -20.60 -2.98
N LEU A 144 20.26 -19.98 -3.62
CA LEU A 144 20.36 -19.95 -5.07
C LEU A 144 20.67 -21.34 -5.65
N THR A 145 21.50 -22.15 -4.99
CA THR A 145 21.71 -23.55 -5.37
C THR A 145 20.41 -24.34 -5.30
N LEU A 146 19.65 -24.24 -4.20
CA LEU A 146 18.35 -24.92 -4.09
C LEU A 146 17.37 -24.46 -5.17
N PHE A 147 17.34 -23.17 -5.49
CA PHE A 147 16.56 -22.62 -6.59
C PHE A 147 17.00 -23.20 -7.96
N LEU A 148 18.29 -23.24 -8.25
CA LEU A 148 18.83 -23.73 -9.51
C LEU A 148 18.60 -25.24 -9.70
N ASP A 149 18.71 -26.03 -8.63
CA ASP A 149 18.34 -27.45 -8.63
C ASP A 149 16.87 -27.67 -8.99
N ARG A 150 15.99 -26.80 -8.49
CA ARG A 150 14.57 -26.81 -8.82
C ARG A 150 14.34 -26.37 -10.25
N LEU A 151 14.99 -25.30 -10.70
CA LEU A 151 14.87 -24.78 -12.06
C LEU A 151 15.28 -25.85 -13.09
N LEU A 152 16.45 -26.46 -12.91
CA LEU A 152 16.99 -27.51 -13.78
C LEU A 152 16.03 -28.68 -13.95
N ARG A 153 15.32 -29.03 -12.87
CA ARG A 153 14.36 -30.13 -12.84
C ARG A 153 13.01 -29.74 -13.43
N ASP A 154 12.48 -28.60 -13.00
CA ASP A 154 11.07 -28.23 -13.19
C ASP A 154 10.78 -27.62 -14.55
N MET A 155 11.79 -27.00 -15.20
CA MET A 155 11.66 -26.51 -16.58
C MET A 155 11.23 -27.60 -17.57
N HIS A 156 11.55 -28.86 -17.27
CA HIS A 156 11.14 -30.01 -18.08
C HIS A 156 10.00 -30.83 -17.45
N ALA A 157 9.79 -30.74 -16.14
CA ALA A 157 8.84 -31.59 -15.43
C ALA A 157 7.44 -30.96 -15.27
N CYS A 158 7.35 -29.66 -14.99
CA CYS A 158 6.07 -29.02 -14.62
C CYS A 158 5.81 -27.66 -15.29
N TRP A 159 6.80 -27.08 -15.98
CA TRP A 159 6.62 -25.85 -16.75
C TRP A 159 5.74 -26.07 -18.00
N PRO A 160 5.06 -25.02 -18.49
CA PRO A 160 4.16 -25.14 -19.63
C PRO A 160 4.95 -25.32 -20.93
N THR A 161 4.37 -26.05 -21.89
CA THR A 161 4.98 -26.28 -23.21
C THR A 161 4.92 -25.07 -24.15
N ASP A 162 4.32 -23.96 -23.73
CA ASP A 162 4.25 -22.73 -24.51
C ASP A 162 5.65 -22.17 -24.75
N GLN A 163 5.97 -21.87 -26.01
CA GLN A 163 7.26 -21.35 -26.46
C GLN A 163 7.73 -20.13 -25.67
N ALA A 164 6.82 -19.29 -25.15
CA ALA A 164 7.17 -18.13 -24.34
C ALA A 164 7.98 -18.49 -23.09
N PHE A 165 7.70 -19.64 -22.47
CA PHE A 165 8.35 -20.10 -21.25
C PHE A 165 9.46 -21.14 -21.51
N GLN A 166 9.75 -21.44 -22.78
CA GLN A 166 10.79 -22.38 -23.19
C GLN A 166 12.15 -21.68 -23.36
N GLY A 167 13.21 -22.49 -23.33
CA GLY A 167 14.59 -22.03 -23.49
C GLY A 167 15.21 -21.57 -22.16
N PRO A 168 16.51 -21.21 -22.16
CA PRO A 168 17.21 -20.83 -20.94
C PRO A 168 16.65 -19.52 -20.37
N VAL A 169 16.78 -19.38 -19.05
CA VAL A 169 16.54 -18.13 -18.34
C VAL A 169 17.68 -17.17 -18.67
N VAL A 170 17.33 -15.98 -19.15
CA VAL A 170 18.28 -14.96 -19.65
C VAL A 170 18.44 -13.78 -18.70
N ALA A 171 17.54 -13.62 -17.74
CA ALA A 171 17.71 -12.67 -16.63
C ALA A 171 17.05 -13.18 -15.35
N LEU A 172 17.64 -12.81 -14.22
CA LEU A 172 17.12 -13.08 -12.88
C LEU A 172 17.11 -11.78 -12.08
N TRP A 173 16.00 -11.54 -11.38
CA TRP A 173 15.85 -10.44 -10.45
C TRP A 173 15.38 -10.96 -9.10
N ALA A 174 16.02 -10.52 -8.02
CA ALA A 174 15.67 -10.88 -6.66
C ALA A 174 14.88 -9.76 -5.97
N HIS A 175 13.74 -10.12 -5.37
CA HIS A 175 12.90 -9.14 -4.67
C HIS A 175 13.66 -8.48 -3.50
N GLY A 176 13.69 -7.14 -3.48
CA GLY A 176 14.44 -6.36 -2.49
C GLY A 176 13.77 -6.21 -1.12
N GLU A 177 12.59 -6.80 -0.92
CA GLU A 177 11.84 -6.77 0.34
C GLU A 177 12.43 -7.73 1.40
N GLU A 178 11.66 -7.96 2.46
CA GLU A 178 12.01 -8.84 3.57
C GLU A 178 12.26 -10.27 3.12
N THR A 179 13.11 -10.96 3.86
CA THR A 179 13.40 -12.37 3.64
C THR A 179 12.65 -13.27 4.60
N HIS A 180 12.43 -14.51 4.17
CA HIS A 180 11.82 -15.56 4.98
C HIS A 180 12.62 -16.85 4.88
N ASN A 181 12.36 -17.79 5.81
CA ASN A 181 12.75 -19.20 5.69
C ASN A 181 14.25 -19.41 5.37
N GLY A 182 15.15 -18.67 6.02
CA GLY A 182 16.59 -18.78 5.77
C GLY A 182 17.10 -17.83 4.69
N ARG A 183 16.63 -16.58 4.69
CA ARG A 183 17.03 -15.52 3.76
C ARG A 183 16.61 -15.73 2.30
N GLN A 184 15.57 -16.54 2.07
CA GLN A 184 15.02 -16.77 0.74
C GLN A 184 14.18 -15.57 0.28
N ARG A 185 14.14 -15.36 -1.04
CA ARG A 185 13.44 -14.25 -1.70
C ARG A 185 12.60 -14.76 -2.87
N VAL A 186 11.53 -14.05 -3.20
CA VAL A 186 10.86 -14.23 -4.49
C VAL A 186 11.83 -13.84 -5.60
N LEU A 187 11.92 -14.65 -6.65
CA LEU A 187 12.73 -14.35 -7.84
C LEU A 187 11.82 -14.14 -9.03
N ARG A 188 12.14 -13.18 -9.88
CA ARG A 188 11.61 -13.09 -11.24
C ARG A 188 12.62 -13.66 -12.21
N LEU A 189 12.13 -14.46 -13.15
CA LEU A 189 12.88 -15.06 -14.23
C LEU A 189 12.35 -14.55 -15.56
N ASP A 190 13.24 -14.15 -16.46
CA ASP A 190 12.91 -13.83 -17.84
C ASP A 190 13.44 -14.94 -18.73
N CYS A 191 12.55 -15.63 -19.46
CA CYS A 191 12.89 -16.73 -20.35
C CYS A 191 13.29 -16.19 -21.73
N ALA A 192 14.17 -16.90 -22.45
CA ALA A 192 14.55 -16.55 -23.82
C ALA A 192 13.35 -16.47 -24.78
N GLY A 193 12.29 -17.24 -24.53
CA GLY A 193 11.02 -17.19 -25.27
C GLY A 193 10.18 -15.92 -25.04
N GLY A 194 10.56 -15.04 -24.09
CA GLY A 194 9.89 -13.79 -23.76
C GLY A 194 8.86 -13.88 -22.62
N GLY A 195 8.56 -15.08 -22.13
CA GLY A 195 7.75 -15.31 -20.95
C GLY A 195 8.50 -14.95 -19.67
N ARG A 196 7.74 -14.61 -18.63
CA ARG A 196 8.28 -14.23 -17.32
C ARG A 196 7.60 -15.00 -16.20
N VAL A 197 8.39 -15.43 -15.23
CA VAL A 197 7.96 -16.34 -14.16
C VAL A 197 8.37 -15.75 -12.81
N ALA A 198 7.47 -15.78 -11.85
CA ALA A 198 7.77 -15.59 -10.43
C ALA A 198 8.04 -16.96 -9.79
N TYR A 199 9.21 -17.12 -9.17
CA TYR A 199 9.53 -18.23 -8.28
C TYR A 199 9.30 -17.81 -6.83
N LYS A 200 8.43 -18.54 -6.14
CA LYS A 200 8.08 -18.31 -4.74
C LYS A 200 8.61 -19.45 -3.88
N PRO A 201 9.66 -19.25 -3.07
CA PRO A 201 10.28 -20.31 -2.25
C PRO A 201 9.50 -20.62 -0.96
N ARG A 202 8.20 -20.85 -1.09
CA ARG A 202 7.26 -21.08 0.02
C ARG A 202 6.02 -21.85 -0.47
N PRO A 203 5.28 -22.53 0.42
CA PRO A 203 4.06 -23.26 0.06
C PRO A 203 2.89 -22.29 -0.25
N ALA A 204 2.96 -21.63 -1.42
CA ALA A 204 2.02 -20.66 -1.99
C ALA A 204 0.67 -21.30 -2.36
N SER A 205 -0.01 -21.82 -1.34
CA SER A 205 -1.20 -22.66 -1.49
C SER A 205 -2.45 -21.84 -1.82
N GLY A 206 -2.52 -20.57 -1.40
CA GLY A 206 -3.68 -19.74 -1.72
C GLY A 206 -3.76 -19.42 -3.21
N GLU A 207 -2.64 -19.21 -3.89
CA GLU A 207 -2.60 -19.00 -5.34
C GLU A 207 -3.12 -20.24 -6.08
N LEU A 208 -2.74 -21.43 -5.62
CA LEU A 208 -3.22 -22.69 -6.18
C LEU A 208 -4.72 -22.89 -5.91
N LEU A 209 -5.19 -22.64 -4.70
CA LEU A 209 -6.59 -22.86 -4.32
C LEU A 209 -7.55 -21.83 -4.91
N PHE A 210 -7.14 -20.58 -5.05
CA PHE A 210 -8.03 -19.49 -5.46
C PHE A 210 -7.81 -19.05 -6.90
N THR A 211 -6.58 -19.01 -7.42
CA THR A 211 -6.31 -18.38 -8.72
C THR A 211 -5.90 -19.33 -9.83
N ALA A 212 -5.39 -20.53 -9.54
CA ALA A 212 -4.88 -21.42 -10.58
C ALA A 212 -5.90 -21.69 -11.71
N THR A 213 -5.42 -21.67 -12.96
CA THR A 213 -6.21 -22.08 -14.14
C THR A 213 -5.70 -23.39 -14.72
N SER A 214 -6.64 -24.26 -15.10
CA SER A 214 -6.40 -25.47 -15.89
C SER A 214 -6.46 -25.23 -17.40
N GLY A 215 -6.89 -24.03 -17.83
CA GLY A 215 -7.18 -23.70 -19.21
C GLY A 215 -8.46 -24.37 -19.70
N THR A 216 -8.39 -25.64 -20.09
CA THR A 216 -9.52 -26.40 -20.68
C THR A 216 -9.96 -27.61 -19.85
N GLY A 217 -9.34 -27.83 -18.69
CA GLY A 217 -9.62 -28.94 -17.79
C GLY A 217 -10.75 -28.68 -16.79
N PRO A 218 -10.96 -29.59 -15.81
CA PRO A 218 -11.80 -29.29 -14.66
C PRO A 218 -11.21 -28.11 -13.88
N PRO A 219 -12.04 -27.31 -13.17
CA PRO A 219 -11.57 -26.14 -12.45
C PRO A 219 -10.40 -26.47 -11.51
N ALA A 220 -9.27 -25.77 -11.68
CA ALA A 220 -8.08 -25.91 -10.86
C ALA A 220 -8.15 -25.08 -9.57
N SER A 221 -9.07 -24.13 -9.49
CA SER A 221 -9.23 -23.23 -8.34
C SER A 221 -10.69 -22.84 -8.12
N VAL A 222 -10.96 -22.26 -6.95
CA VAL A 222 -12.27 -21.68 -6.62
C VAL A 222 -12.66 -20.59 -7.60
N PHE A 223 -11.75 -19.70 -8.04
CA PHE A 223 -12.12 -18.63 -8.97
C PHE A 223 -12.37 -19.17 -10.37
N GLU A 224 -11.63 -20.17 -10.84
CA GLU A 224 -11.94 -20.85 -12.10
C GLU A 224 -13.29 -21.59 -12.02
N LEU A 225 -13.59 -22.23 -10.88
CA LEU A 225 -14.88 -22.89 -10.64
C LEU A 225 -16.04 -21.90 -10.74
N LEU A 226 -15.90 -20.73 -10.12
CA LEU A 226 -16.89 -19.67 -10.16
C LEU A 226 -17.01 -19.05 -11.56
N ASN A 227 -15.90 -18.80 -12.25
CA ASN A 227 -15.92 -18.27 -13.62
C ASN A 227 -16.63 -19.22 -14.61
N ASN A 228 -16.53 -20.53 -14.39
CA ASN A 228 -17.15 -21.56 -15.23
C ASN A 228 -18.61 -21.86 -14.84
N ALA A 229 -19.07 -21.36 -13.70
CA ALA A 229 -20.43 -21.58 -13.22
C ALA A 229 -21.44 -20.66 -13.93
N PRO A 230 -22.70 -21.11 -14.13
CA PRO A 230 -23.75 -20.24 -14.61
C PRO A 230 -23.95 -19.03 -13.68
N ALA A 231 -24.10 -17.85 -14.27
CA ALA A 231 -24.39 -16.62 -13.54
C ALA A 231 -25.58 -16.77 -12.58
N ALA A 232 -25.45 -16.22 -11.38
CA ALA A 232 -26.49 -16.24 -10.37
C ALA A 232 -27.45 -15.06 -10.52
N SER A 233 -26.91 -13.84 -10.40
CA SER A 233 -27.62 -12.57 -10.56
C SER A 233 -27.00 -11.65 -11.62
N GLY A 234 -25.81 -12.00 -12.09
CA GLY A 234 -25.03 -11.22 -13.06
C GLY A 234 -23.74 -11.95 -13.41
N ALA A 235 -23.05 -11.49 -14.45
CA ALA A 235 -21.81 -12.10 -14.90
C ALA A 235 -20.69 -11.87 -13.87
N VAL A 236 -19.94 -12.91 -13.53
CA VAL A 236 -18.79 -12.84 -12.61
C VAL A 236 -17.53 -13.17 -13.39
N ARG A 237 -16.47 -12.39 -13.15
CA ARG A 237 -15.14 -12.67 -13.68
C ARG A 237 -14.08 -12.36 -12.64
N LEU A 238 -13.58 -13.41 -12.01
CA LEU A 238 -12.50 -13.38 -11.04
C LEU A 238 -11.14 -13.61 -11.72
N PRO A 239 -10.04 -13.03 -11.20
CA PRO A 239 -8.71 -13.18 -11.76
C PRO A 239 -8.17 -14.61 -11.59
N VAL A 240 -7.75 -15.24 -12.68
CA VAL A 240 -7.09 -16.55 -12.64
C VAL A 240 -5.68 -16.45 -13.22
N LEU A 241 -4.76 -17.25 -12.69
CA LEU A 241 -3.33 -17.24 -12.95
C LEU A 241 -2.84 -18.63 -13.39
N SER A 242 -1.88 -18.66 -14.32
CA SER A 242 -1.08 -19.86 -14.59
C SER A 242 -0.12 -20.08 -13.43
N CYS A 243 -0.38 -21.15 -12.68
CA CYS A 243 0.42 -21.57 -11.53
C CYS A 243 0.93 -22.98 -11.80
N TRP A 244 2.25 -23.19 -11.71
CA TRP A 244 2.89 -24.48 -11.88
C TRP A 244 3.51 -24.89 -10.54
N PRO A 245 2.84 -25.78 -9.78
CA PRO A 245 3.44 -26.38 -8.59
C PRO A 245 4.79 -26.99 -8.93
N GLY A 246 5.75 -26.85 -8.02
CA GLY A 246 7.02 -27.56 -8.15
C GLY A 246 6.82 -29.07 -8.21
N SER A 247 7.78 -29.79 -8.82
CA SER A 247 7.77 -31.26 -8.78
C SER A 247 7.97 -31.83 -7.37
N GLU A 248 8.44 -30.99 -6.44
CA GLU A 248 8.50 -31.21 -5.00
C GLU A 248 7.65 -30.18 -4.24
N PRO A 249 7.21 -30.48 -3.01
CA PRO A 249 6.44 -29.53 -2.21
C PRO A 249 7.28 -28.32 -1.76
N GLY A 250 6.59 -27.24 -1.40
CA GLY A 250 7.18 -26.11 -0.66
C GLY A 250 7.56 -24.88 -1.48
N TYR A 251 7.25 -24.84 -2.77
CA TYR A 251 7.48 -23.69 -3.64
C TYR A 251 6.52 -23.68 -4.84
N LEU A 252 6.43 -22.54 -5.52
CA LEU A 252 5.55 -22.33 -6.67
C LEU A 252 6.28 -21.56 -7.78
N TRP A 253 6.03 -21.97 -9.03
CA TRP A 253 6.26 -21.15 -10.21
C TRP A 253 4.94 -20.52 -10.65
N GLN A 254 4.93 -19.24 -10.93
CA GLN A 254 3.72 -18.51 -11.33
C GLN A 254 4.03 -17.61 -12.51
N GLU A 255 3.12 -17.45 -13.45
CA GLU A 255 3.30 -16.43 -14.48
C GLU A 255 3.46 -15.03 -13.85
N TRP A 256 4.29 -14.20 -14.48
CA TRP A 256 4.44 -12.81 -14.11
C TRP A 256 3.35 -11.95 -14.76
N ILE A 257 2.77 -11.01 -14.00
CA ILE A 257 1.67 -10.16 -14.48
C ILE A 257 2.18 -8.80 -14.93
N GLU A 258 2.19 -8.60 -16.24
CA GLU A 258 2.61 -7.35 -16.87
C GLU A 258 1.62 -6.20 -16.63
N PRO A 259 2.11 -4.93 -16.62
CA PRO A 259 1.22 -3.79 -16.65
C PRO A 259 0.32 -3.87 -17.89
N PRO A 260 -0.94 -3.42 -17.80
CA PRO A 260 -1.82 -3.48 -18.94
C PRO A 260 -1.45 -2.46 -20.01
N ALA A 261 -1.91 -2.67 -21.25
CA ALA A 261 -1.72 -1.70 -22.33
C ALA A 261 -2.32 -0.32 -22.01
N GLN A 262 -3.34 -0.26 -21.15
CA GLN A 262 -3.96 0.99 -20.67
C GLN A 262 -3.13 1.65 -19.56
N TRP A 263 -1.88 1.98 -19.86
CA TRP A 263 -0.93 2.60 -18.92
C TRP A 263 -0.68 4.08 -19.26
N GLY A 264 -0.72 4.96 -18.28
CA GLY A 264 -0.47 6.38 -18.52
C GLY A 264 -0.39 7.26 -17.28
N PRO A 265 -0.20 8.58 -17.45
CA PRO A 265 -0.16 9.53 -16.34
C PRO A 265 -1.51 9.57 -15.61
N ILE A 266 -1.49 9.34 -14.30
CA ILE A 266 -2.67 9.42 -13.42
C ILE A 266 -2.61 10.60 -12.45
N ARG A 267 -1.41 11.14 -12.22
CA ARG A 267 -1.18 12.38 -11.49
C ARG A 267 0.05 13.09 -12.04
N THR A 268 -0.04 14.40 -12.17
CA THR A 268 1.06 15.24 -12.65
C THR A 268 1.29 16.43 -11.73
N SER A 269 2.54 16.86 -11.65
CA SER A 269 2.97 18.15 -11.12
C SER A 269 4.01 18.75 -12.08
N PRO A 270 4.42 20.02 -11.95
CA PRO A 270 5.34 20.67 -12.89
C PRO A 270 6.64 19.89 -13.18
N SER A 271 7.12 19.09 -12.22
CA SER A 271 8.36 18.32 -12.34
C SER A 271 8.18 16.81 -12.15
N TRP A 272 6.94 16.32 -11.98
CA TRP A 272 6.69 14.93 -11.59
C TRP A 272 5.48 14.32 -12.28
N ARG A 273 5.58 13.03 -12.54
CA ARG A 273 4.51 12.23 -13.14
C ARG A 273 4.42 10.90 -12.43
N LEU A 274 3.23 10.58 -11.94
CA LEU A 274 2.88 9.25 -11.46
C LEU A 274 2.08 8.56 -12.55
N THR A 275 2.55 7.40 -12.98
CA THR A 275 1.92 6.57 -14.00
C THR A 275 1.24 5.36 -13.39
N GLY A 276 0.19 4.88 -14.04
CA GLY A 276 -0.60 3.75 -13.58
C GLY A 276 -1.64 3.35 -14.62
N THR A 277 -2.52 2.43 -14.25
CA THR A 277 -3.62 2.00 -15.11
C THR A 277 -4.60 3.16 -15.31
N ARG A 278 -4.82 3.55 -16.58
CA ARG A 278 -5.70 4.66 -16.97
C ARG A 278 -6.76 4.19 -17.97
N LEU A 279 -8.02 4.14 -17.52
CA LEU A 279 -9.13 3.53 -18.26
C LEU A 279 -10.13 4.54 -18.81
N SER A 280 -10.82 4.24 -19.92
CA SER A 280 -12.03 5.00 -20.24
C SER A 280 -13.10 4.77 -19.17
N PRO A 281 -14.09 5.67 -18.95
CA PRO A 281 -15.11 5.48 -17.93
C PRO A 281 -15.89 4.17 -18.08
N ARG A 282 -16.11 3.73 -19.32
CA ARG A 282 -16.77 2.45 -19.62
C ARG A 282 -15.93 1.24 -19.24
N GLN A 283 -14.61 1.30 -19.45
CA GLN A 283 -13.68 0.25 -19.01
C GLN A 283 -13.54 0.25 -17.49
N ALA A 284 -13.45 1.43 -16.87
CA ALA A 284 -13.37 1.59 -15.42
C ALA A 284 -14.60 1.00 -14.72
N ALA A 285 -15.82 1.24 -15.22
CA ALA A 285 -17.02 0.63 -14.68
C ALA A 285 -16.96 -0.93 -14.68
N ARG A 286 -16.50 -1.54 -15.77
CA ARG A 286 -16.31 -3.01 -15.84
C ARG A 286 -15.19 -3.49 -14.94
N TYR A 287 -14.08 -2.76 -14.88
CA TYR A 287 -12.95 -3.07 -14.00
C TYR A 287 -13.38 -3.07 -12.53
N TRP A 288 -14.13 -2.05 -12.09
CA TRP A 288 -14.60 -1.93 -10.71
C TRP A 288 -15.70 -2.93 -10.39
N HIS A 289 -16.56 -3.31 -11.34
CA HIS A 289 -17.46 -4.46 -11.16
C HIS A 289 -16.68 -5.74 -10.86
N ARG A 290 -15.69 -6.09 -11.69
CA ARG A 290 -14.86 -7.29 -11.46
C ARG A 290 -14.03 -7.21 -10.17
N THR A 291 -13.58 -6.01 -9.81
CA THR A 291 -12.86 -5.77 -8.55
C THR A 291 -13.80 -5.91 -7.34
N GLY A 292 -15.07 -5.55 -7.49
CA GLY A 292 -16.13 -5.83 -6.51
C GLY A 292 -16.34 -7.32 -6.32
N SER A 293 -16.37 -8.09 -7.41
CA SER A 293 -16.40 -9.56 -7.33
C SER A 293 -15.21 -10.12 -6.56
N LEU A 294 -14.00 -9.61 -6.82
CA LEU A 294 -12.78 -10.00 -6.10
C LEU A 294 -12.86 -9.66 -4.61
N ALA A 295 -13.28 -8.44 -4.26
CA ALA A 295 -13.40 -8.00 -2.88
C ALA A 295 -14.39 -8.86 -2.08
N ALA A 296 -15.53 -9.22 -2.68
CA ALA A 296 -16.48 -10.15 -2.08
C ALA A 296 -15.89 -11.55 -1.87
N ALA A 297 -15.10 -12.06 -2.81
CA ALA A 297 -14.43 -13.34 -2.69
C ALA A 297 -13.35 -13.32 -1.57
N MET A 298 -12.53 -12.27 -1.50
CA MET A 298 -11.52 -12.11 -0.45
C MET A 298 -12.18 -12.09 0.94
N PHE A 299 -13.28 -11.36 1.08
CA PHE A 299 -14.05 -11.33 2.31
C PHE A 299 -14.67 -12.71 2.64
N ALA A 300 -15.29 -13.36 1.67
CA ALA A 300 -15.95 -14.67 1.85
C ALA A 300 -15.01 -15.76 2.35
N PHE A 301 -13.78 -15.79 1.83
CA PHE A 301 -12.78 -16.81 2.18
C PHE A 301 -11.83 -16.36 3.29
N GLY A 302 -12.09 -15.22 3.93
CA GLY A 302 -11.27 -14.70 5.01
C GLY A 302 -9.82 -14.49 4.60
N VAL A 303 -9.60 -13.95 3.40
CA VAL A 303 -8.27 -13.59 2.87
C VAL A 303 -7.87 -12.23 3.43
N THR A 304 -6.64 -12.13 3.93
CA THR A 304 -6.09 -10.90 4.51
C THR A 304 -4.77 -10.52 3.87
N ASP A 305 -4.20 -9.38 4.26
CA ASP A 305 -2.92 -8.87 3.76
C ASP A 305 -2.93 -8.54 2.25
N MET A 306 -4.09 -8.17 1.71
CA MET A 306 -4.24 -7.68 0.33
C MET A 306 -3.85 -6.21 0.21
N ILE A 307 -2.68 -5.85 0.75
CA ILE A 307 -2.09 -4.51 0.65
C ILE A 307 -1.53 -4.25 -0.75
N GLY A 308 -1.08 -3.01 -1.02
CA GLY A 308 -0.68 -2.61 -2.37
C GLY A 308 0.45 -3.42 -3.01
N GLY A 309 1.36 -4.01 -2.22
CA GLY A 309 2.41 -4.91 -2.75
C GLY A 309 1.91 -6.29 -3.19
N ASN A 310 0.74 -6.71 -2.70
CA ASN A 310 0.22 -8.07 -2.87
C ASN A 310 -0.87 -8.19 -3.94
N VAL A 311 -1.30 -7.06 -4.50
CA VAL A 311 -2.27 -7.00 -5.60
C VAL A 311 -1.76 -6.08 -6.72
N VAL A 312 -1.95 -6.49 -7.97
CA VAL A 312 -1.49 -5.71 -9.13
C VAL A 312 -2.53 -5.63 -10.23
N THR A 313 -2.71 -4.44 -10.80
CA THR A 313 -3.43 -4.24 -12.05
C THR A 313 -2.60 -4.79 -13.19
N GLY A 314 -3.17 -5.64 -14.02
CA GLY A 314 -2.46 -6.21 -15.16
C GLY A 314 -3.39 -6.79 -16.22
N SER A 315 -2.80 -7.30 -17.29
CA SER A 315 -3.50 -8.06 -18.32
C SER A 315 -2.72 -9.33 -18.62
N ARG A 316 -3.45 -10.43 -18.85
CA ARG A 316 -2.86 -11.68 -19.34
C ARG A 316 -2.99 -11.76 -20.87
N PRO A 317 -2.10 -12.49 -21.57
CA PRO A 317 -2.27 -12.77 -22.98
C PRO A 317 -3.68 -13.29 -23.30
N GLY A 318 -4.32 -12.77 -24.35
CA GLY A 318 -5.70 -13.12 -24.72
C GLY A 318 -6.80 -12.39 -23.94
N ASN A 319 -6.45 -11.53 -22.97
CA ASN A 319 -7.42 -10.70 -22.25
C ASN A 319 -7.27 -9.20 -22.62
N ASP A 320 -8.25 -8.65 -23.34
CA ASP A 320 -8.23 -7.26 -23.81
C ASP A 320 -8.41 -6.21 -22.70
N GLU A 321 -8.90 -6.62 -21.53
CA GLU A 321 -9.20 -5.73 -20.41
C GLU A 321 -8.46 -6.12 -19.13
N PRO A 322 -7.94 -5.12 -18.39
CA PRO A 322 -7.21 -5.37 -17.18
C PRO A 322 -8.09 -5.89 -16.05
N LEU A 323 -7.46 -6.59 -15.12
CA LEU A 323 -8.03 -7.03 -13.83
C LEU A 323 -7.08 -6.65 -12.71
N LEU A 324 -7.59 -6.64 -11.47
CA LEU A 324 -6.77 -6.67 -10.26
C LEU A 324 -6.42 -8.13 -9.96
N TYR A 325 -5.14 -8.48 -9.95
CA TYR A 325 -4.66 -9.82 -9.65
C TYR A 325 -4.08 -9.85 -8.25
N PRO A 326 -4.59 -10.71 -7.34
CA PRO A 326 -3.87 -11.05 -6.14
C PRO A 326 -2.65 -11.90 -6.52
N ILE A 327 -1.46 -11.40 -6.22
CA ILE A 327 -0.19 -12.04 -6.55
C ILE A 327 0.53 -12.57 -5.33
N ASP A 328 0.02 -12.36 -4.12
CA ASP A 328 0.53 -13.01 -2.91
C ASP A 328 -0.63 -13.40 -1.98
N LEU A 329 -1.00 -14.69 -1.96
CA LEU A 329 -2.18 -15.21 -1.25
C LEU A 329 -1.78 -16.16 -0.13
N GLU A 330 -1.16 -15.64 0.91
CA GLU A 330 -0.59 -16.47 1.97
C GLU A 330 -1.51 -16.69 3.17
N ILE A 331 -2.37 -15.71 3.45
CA ILE A 331 -3.20 -15.67 4.65
C ILE A 331 -4.66 -15.67 4.25
N TYR A 332 -5.32 -16.78 4.53
CA TYR A 332 -6.70 -17.05 4.12
C TYR A 332 -7.37 -17.99 5.12
N PHE A 333 -8.69 -18.18 4.98
CA PHE A 333 -9.52 -18.86 5.99
C PHE A 333 -9.33 -18.29 7.41
N CYS A 334 -9.16 -16.97 7.50
CA CYS A 334 -8.99 -16.23 8.75
C CYS A 334 -10.30 -15.57 9.20
N HIS A 335 -10.36 -15.17 10.47
CA HIS A 335 -11.48 -14.36 10.95
C HIS A 335 -11.36 -12.93 10.39
N VAL A 336 -12.26 -12.56 9.48
CA VAL A 336 -12.32 -11.24 8.82
C VAL A 336 -13.69 -10.61 9.11
N PRO A 337 -13.86 -9.89 10.23
CA PRO A 337 -15.14 -9.29 10.60
C PRO A 337 -15.47 -8.05 9.77
N ARG A 338 -14.48 -7.36 9.20
CA ARG A 338 -14.65 -6.12 8.41
C ARG A 338 -13.94 -6.25 7.07
N LEU A 339 -14.43 -5.54 6.06
CA LEU A 339 -13.82 -5.61 4.73
C LEU A 339 -12.40 -5.02 4.71
N TYR A 340 -12.12 -4.01 5.54
CA TYR A 340 -10.76 -3.46 5.66
C TYR A 340 -9.76 -4.47 6.28
N ASP A 341 -10.21 -5.47 7.04
CA ASP A 341 -9.34 -6.52 7.59
C ASP A 341 -8.76 -7.41 6.47
N THR A 342 -9.33 -7.36 5.26
CA THR A 342 -8.74 -8.00 4.08
C THR A 342 -7.43 -7.33 3.63
N GLY A 343 -7.19 -6.06 4.02
CA GLY A 343 -6.10 -5.23 3.50
C GLY A 343 -6.44 -4.48 2.21
N LEU A 344 -7.58 -4.78 1.57
CA LEU A 344 -8.05 -4.08 0.37
C LEU A 344 -8.43 -2.62 0.66
N LEU A 345 -9.00 -2.37 1.85
CA LEU A 345 -9.45 -1.03 2.27
C LEU A 345 -8.67 -0.56 3.49
N HIS A 346 -8.61 0.76 3.67
CA HIS A 346 -8.01 1.37 4.86
C HIS A 346 -9.02 1.46 6.01
N ASP A 347 -8.58 1.08 7.21
CA ASP A 347 -9.29 1.33 8.47
C ASP A 347 -9.12 2.80 8.89
N ARG A 348 -10.19 3.59 8.75
CA ARG A 348 -10.23 5.01 9.12
C ARG A 348 -10.05 5.26 10.63
N THR A 349 -10.17 4.22 11.47
CA THR A 349 -10.00 4.33 12.93
C THR A 349 -8.58 4.03 13.41
N ALA A 350 -7.73 3.51 12.53
CA ALA A 350 -6.36 3.16 12.85
C ALA A 350 -5.53 4.40 13.25
N GLU A 351 -4.73 4.26 14.30
CA GLU A 351 -3.82 5.33 14.77
C GLU A 351 -2.67 5.60 13.81
N VAL A 352 -2.31 4.59 13.01
CA VAL A 352 -1.26 4.67 11.99
C VAL A 352 -1.92 4.89 10.63
N ASP A 353 -1.43 5.89 9.90
CA ASP A 353 -1.88 6.22 8.54
C ASP A 353 -1.46 5.13 7.53
N GLN A 354 -2.22 4.03 7.49
CA GLN A 354 -2.04 2.89 6.59
C GLN A 354 -2.75 3.12 5.25
N HIS A 355 -2.25 4.02 4.42
CA HIS A 355 -2.92 4.40 3.16
C HIS A 355 -2.50 3.61 1.91
N HIS A 356 -1.51 2.70 2.00
CA HIS A 356 -1.06 1.84 0.89
C HIS A 356 -1.79 0.49 0.86
N VAL A 357 -3.12 0.55 0.81
CA VAL A 357 -4.03 -0.60 0.77
C VAL A 357 -4.22 -1.13 -0.65
N GLY A 358 -4.83 -2.30 -0.81
CA GLY A 358 -5.01 -2.90 -2.14
C GLY A 358 -5.86 -2.07 -3.11
N LEU A 359 -6.84 -1.30 -2.60
CA LEU A 359 -7.73 -0.43 -3.38
C LEU A 359 -7.51 1.05 -3.03
N GLU A 360 -6.36 1.59 -3.44
CA GLU A 360 -6.05 3.01 -3.23
C GLU A 360 -7.02 3.93 -4.02
N SER A 361 -7.68 4.85 -3.32
CA SER A 361 -8.54 5.88 -3.93
C SER A 361 -7.82 7.17 -4.29
N THR A 362 -6.53 7.31 -3.96
CA THR A 362 -5.76 8.52 -4.24
C THR A 362 -4.38 8.17 -4.80
N ALA A 363 -3.99 8.85 -5.88
CA ALA A 363 -2.68 8.74 -6.50
C ALA A 363 -1.58 9.42 -5.64
N ARG A 364 -1.22 8.82 -4.50
CA ARG A 364 -0.18 9.33 -3.60
C ARG A 364 1.22 9.16 -4.20
N TRP A 365 2.10 10.13 -3.98
CA TRP A 365 3.50 10.04 -4.41
C TRP A 365 4.33 9.10 -3.55
N CYS A 366 3.95 8.84 -2.31
CA CYS A 366 4.72 7.96 -1.44
C CYS A 366 4.62 6.49 -1.88
N SER A 367 5.67 5.73 -1.55
CA SER A 367 5.68 4.27 -1.52
C SER A 367 5.96 3.81 -0.10
N ALA A 368 5.40 2.67 0.28
CA ALA A 368 5.71 1.99 1.54
C ALA A 368 7.15 1.43 1.54
N GLU A 369 7.68 1.12 0.35
CA GLU A 369 8.90 0.34 0.18
C GLU A 369 10.17 1.19 -0.03
N GLY A 370 11.31 0.51 -0.04
CA GLY A 370 12.62 1.03 -0.45
C GLY A 370 13.69 0.95 0.64
N PRO A 371 14.96 1.11 0.27
CA PRO A 371 16.08 0.79 1.14
C PRO A 371 16.11 1.68 2.39
N PRO A 372 16.46 1.13 3.57
CA PRO A 372 16.49 1.86 4.84
C PRO A 372 17.64 2.87 4.92
N VAL A 373 18.60 2.78 4.01
CA VAL A 373 19.79 3.63 3.94
C VAL A 373 20.00 4.07 2.50
N CYS A 374 20.40 5.32 2.32
CA CYS A 374 20.59 5.96 1.02
C CYS A 374 21.74 6.97 1.06
N TRP A 375 22.27 7.35 -0.11
CA TRP A 375 23.22 8.45 -0.23
C TRP A 375 22.51 9.77 -0.48
N THR A 376 23.04 10.86 0.06
CA THR A 376 22.72 12.22 -0.35
C THR A 376 23.97 12.91 -0.86
N ALA A 377 23.85 13.64 -1.96
CA ALA A 377 24.94 14.47 -2.47
C ALA A 377 25.07 15.73 -1.61
N GLU A 378 26.24 15.95 -0.99
CA GLU A 378 26.58 17.23 -0.36
C GLU A 378 27.18 18.20 -1.39
N THR A 379 27.90 17.66 -2.38
CA THR A 379 28.32 18.28 -3.64
C THR A 379 28.23 17.23 -4.75
N PRO A 380 28.31 17.58 -6.05
CA PRO A 380 28.27 16.58 -7.14
C PRO A 380 29.26 15.42 -6.96
N ASP A 381 30.44 15.68 -6.38
CA ASP A 381 31.50 14.69 -6.17
C ASP A 381 31.58 14.14 -4.73
N ARG A 382 30.64 14.48 -3.84
CA ARG A 382 30.69 14.07 -2.42
C ARG A 382 29.36 13.50 -1.95
N LEU A 383 29.36 12.19 -1.73
CA LEU A 383 28.21 11.44 -1.21
C LEU A 383 28.34 11.19 0.30
N ARG A 384 27.22 11.32 0.99
CA ARG A 384 27.09 10.96 2.40
C ARG A 384 25.98 9.93 2.59
N LEU A 385 26.27 8.90 3.37
CA LEU A 385 25.32 7.83 3.69
C LEU A 385 24.44 8.24 4.86
N HIS A 386 23.12 8.09 4.72
CA HIS A 386 22.15 8.42 5.76
C HIS A 386 21.08 7.35 5.89
N ARG A 387 20.58 7.17 7.12
CA ARG A 387 19.35 6.42 7.36
C ARG A 387 18.17 7.19 6.80
N ARG A 388 17.34 6.52 6.01
CA ARG A 388 16.07 7.02 5.50
C ARG A 388 15.10 7.28 6.65
N ARG A 389 14.48 8.46 6.66
CA ARG A 389 13.40 8.84 7.59
C ARG A 389 12.11 9.29 6.89
N ARG A 390 12.12 9.33 5.56
CA ARG A 390 11.04 9.78 4.70
C ARG A 390 10.71 8.68 3.70
N SER A 391 9.44 8.52 3.34
CA SER A 391 9.03 7.55 2.32
C SER A 391 9.62 7.90 0.95
N TYR A 392 9.84 6.88 0.11
CA TYR A 392 10.23 7.12 -1.27
C TYR A 392 9.08 7.69 -2.10
N ALA A 393 9.42 8.48 -3.11
CA ALA A 393 8.54 8.85 -4.20
C ALA A 393 8.44 7.67 -5.16
N ARG A 394 7.22 7.29 -5.54
CA ARG A 394 6.95 6.39 -6.67
C ARG A 394 6.60 7.19 -7.91
N GLU A 395 7.09 6.72 -9.05
CA GLU A 395 6.78 7.25 -10.38
C GLU A 395 5.77 6.36 -11.14
N GLU A 396 5.53 5.18 -10.59
CA GLU A 396 4.54 4.22 -11.08
C GLU A 396 3.76 3.56 -9.93
N THR A 397 2.56 3.08 -10.22
CA THR A 397 1.74 2.31 -9.27
C THR A 397 0.93 1.24 -9.98
N ARG A 398 0.97 0.02 -9.45
CA ARG A 398 0.20 -1.13 -9.92
C ARG A 398 -1.18 -1.23 -9.28
N THR A 399 -1.58 -0.30 -8.41
CA THR A 399 -2.78 -0.43 -7.56
C THR A 399 -3.75 0.72 -7.74
N VAL A 400 -3.25 1.92 -8.02
CA VAL A 400 -4.12 3.07 -8.27
C VAL A 400 -4.60 3.02 -9.73
N VAL A 401 -5.91 2.87 -9.89
CA VAL A 401 -6.58 2.98 -11.19
C VAL A 401 -7.26 4.33 -11.28
N ALA A 402 -6.98 5.06 -12.36
CA ALA A 402 -7.67 6.29 -12.70
C ALA A 402 -8.41 6.14 -14.03
N ASP A 403 -9.40 7.00 -14.26
CA ASP A 403 -10.04 7.10 -15.56
C ASP A 403 -9.42 8.21 -16.43
N THR A 404 -9.90 8.33 -17.68
CA THR A 404 -9.44 9.39 -18.59
C THR A 404 -9.85 10.80 -18.16
N GLU A 405 -10.83 10.93 -17.25
CA GLU A 405 -11.29 12.19 -16.67
C GLU A 405 -10.47 12.61 -15.43
N GLY A 406 -9.52 11.78 -14.98
CA GLY A 406 -8.65 12.06 -13.84
C GLY A 406 -9.25 11.66 -12.48
N ARG A 407 -10.36 10.92 -12.46
CA ARG A 407 -10.94 10.37 -11.23
C ARG A 407 -10.22 9.07 -10.87
N ALA A 408 -9.76 8.94 -9.63
CA ALA A 408 -9.04 7.77 -9.13
C ALA A 408 -9.89 6.97 -8.16
N GLY A 409 -9.64 5.65 -8.08
CA GLY A 409 -10.34 4.75 -7.17
C GLY A 409 -11.75 4.38 -7.63
N TYR A 410 -12.45 3.61 -6.78
CA TYR A 410 -13.77 3.08 -7.09
C TYR A 410 -14.93 3.98 -6.68
N GLY A 411 -14.69 5.07 -5.94
CA GLY A 411 -15.73 6.01 -5.51
C GLY A 411 -16.67 6.48 -6.64
N PRO A 412 -16.15 6.95 -7.80
CA PRO A 412 -16.97 7.31 -8.96
C PRO A 412 -17.72 6.13 -9.61
N TYR A 413 -17.34 4.90 -9.28
CA TYR A 413 -17.87 3.65 -9.84
C TYR A 413 -18.50 2.75 -8.77
N LEU A 414 -18.89 3.33 -7.63
CA LEU A 414 -19.41 2.60 -6.48
C LEU A 414 -20.59 1.67 -6.86
N PRO A 415 -21.58 2.08 -7.69
CA PRO A 415 -22.64 1.16 -8.11
C PRO A 415 -22.12 -0.10 -8.81
N ALA A 416 -21.13 0.04 -9.70
CA ALA A 416 -20.52 -1.08 -10.39
C ALA A 416 -19.75 -2.00 -9.43
N MET A 417 -18.95 -1.42 -8.52
CA MET A 417 -18.26 -2.15 -7.45
C MET A 417 -19.24 -2.97 -6.61
N LEU A 418 -20.31 -2.35 -6.11
CA LEU A 418 -21.31 -3.00 -5.28
C LEU A 418 -22.08 -4.08 -6.05
N ARG A 419 -22.42 -3.83 -7.32
CA ARG A 419 -23.03 -4.85 -8.19
C ARG A 419 -22.14 -6.09 -8.31
N GLY A 420 -20.85 -5.88 -8.56
CA GLY A 420 -19.89 -6.97 -8.67
C GLY A 420 -19.74 -7.79 -7.39
N MET A 421 -19.75 -7.12 -6.24
CA MET A 421 -19.79 -7.79 -4.93
C MET A 421 -21.05 -8.65 -4.78
N PHE A 422 -22.21 -8.10 -5.11
CA PHE A 422 -23.48 -8.83 -5.06
C PHE A 422 -23.50 -10.03 -6.00
N ASP A 423 -23.04 -9.87 -7.24
CA ASP A 423 -23.00 -10.95 -8.24
C ASP A 423 -22.09 -12.11 -7.84
N ALA A 424 -20.88 -11.80 -7.35
CA ALA A 424 -19.97 -12.83 -6.87
C ALA A 424 -20.51 -13.53 -5.62
N TRP A 425 -21.09 -12.76 -4.70
CA TRP A 425 -21.60 -13.31 -3.45
C TRP A 425 -22.79 -14.24 -3.68
N THR A 426 -23.78 -13.82 -4.48
CA THR A 426 -24.92 -14.69 -4.82
C THR A 426 -24.47 -15.93 -5.59
N LEU A 427 -23.46 -15.81 -6.46
CA LEU A 427 -22.86 -16.95 -7.14
C LEU A 427 -22.20 -17.91 -6.14
N MET A 428 -21.41 -17.42 -5.19
CA MET A 428 -20.82 -18.24 -4.14
C MET A 428 -21.89 -18.92 -3.27
N CYS A 429 -22.98 -18.23 -2.91
CA CYS A 429 -24.11 -18.83 -2.21
C CYS A 429 -24.74 -19.98 -3.01
N ARG A 430 -24.95 -19.80 -4.32
CA ARG A 430 -25.50 -20.85 -5.20
C ARG A 430 -24.54 -22.00 -5.42
N GLN A 431 -23.23 -21.71 -5.48
CA GLN A 431 -22.17 -22.69 -5.70
C GLN A 431 -21.58 -23.25 -4.40
N ARG A 432 -22.16 -22.96 -3.22
CA ARG A 432 -21.66 -23.44 -1.93
C ARG A 432 -21.35 -24.95 -1.92
N PRO A 433 -22.23 -25.86 -2.42
CA PRO A 433 -21.90 -27.28 -2.45
C PRO A 433 -20.70 -27.62 -3.35
N ALA A 434 -20.56 -26.93 -4.50
CA ALA A 434 -19.45 -27.15 -5.42
C ALA A 434 -18.13 -26.63 -4.85
N ILE A 435 -18.15 -25.46 -4.20
CA ILE A 435 -17.00 -24.89 -3.48
C ILE A 435 -16.56 -25.83 -2.35
N GLN A 436 -17.50 -26.29 -1.52
CA GLN A 436 -17.19 -27.22 -0.43
C GLN A 436 -16.63 -28.55 -0.98
N GLY A 437 -17.22 -29.08 -2.05
CA GLY A 437 -16.73 -30.27 -2.74
C GLY A 437 -15.30 -30.11 -3.24
N PHE A 438 -15.00 -28.99 -3.92
CA PHE A 438 -13.65 -28.66 -4.39
C PHE A 438 -12.65 -28.54 -3.23
N LEU A 439 -12.96 -27.74 -2.20
CA LEU A 439 -12.06 -27.51 -1.07
C LEU A 439 -11.82 -28.78 -0.26
N SER A 440 -12.80 -29.68 -0.14
CA SER A 440 -12.65 -30.93 0.60
C SER A 440 -11.57 -31.86 0.05
N THR A 441 -11.22 -31.72 -1.23
CA THR A 441 -10.17 -32.53 -1.89
C THR A 441 -8.91 -31.71 -2.14
N ALA A 442 -9.07 -30.45 -2.55
CA ALA A 442 -7.97 -29.58 -2.95
C ALA A 442 -7.07 -29.14 -1.78
N THR A 443 -7.51 -29.22 -0.53
CA THR A 443 -6.71 -28.76 0.63
C THR A 443 -5.66 -29.75 1.11
N THR A 444 -5.71 -31.01 0.69
CA THR A 444 -4.81 -32.06 1.19
C THR A 444 -3.37 -31.73 0.84
N GLY A 445 -2.48 -31.70 1.85
CA GLY A 445 -1.05 -31.39 1.65
C GLY A 445 -0.72 -29.90 1.49
N HIS A 446 -1.72 -29.02 1.55
CA HIS A 446 -1.55 -27.57 1.50
C HIS A 446 -1.43 -26.93 2.88
N TYR A 447 -0.88 -25.71 2.89
CA TYR A 447 -0.59 -24.95 4.10
C TYR A 447 -1.05 -23.51 3.99
N VAL A 448 -1.50 -22.94 5.11
CA VAL A 448 -1.80 -21.51 5.27
C VAL A 448 -0.75 -20.84 6.14
N ARG A 449 -0.36 -19.61 5.79
CA ARG A 449 0.53 -18.80 6.63
C ARG A 449 -0.20 -18.37 7.90
N VAL A 450 0.52 -18.41 9.02
CA VAL A 450 0.02 -18.03 10.33
C VAL A 450 0.83 -16.85 10.85
N LEU A 451 0.17 -15.69 11.01
CA LEU A 451 0.78 -14.54 11.65
C LEU A 451 0.66 -14.66 13.17
N ARG A 452 1.80 -14.76 13.85
CA ARG A 452 1.86 -14.77 15.33
C ARG A 452 1.85 -13.37 15.94
N GLN A 453 2.27 -12.39 15.16
CA GLN A 453 2.30 -10.95 15.44
C GLN A 453 2.11 -10.21 14.11
N PRO A 454 1.66 -8.96 14.13
CA PRO A 454 1.68 -8.09 12.95
C PRO A 454 3.11 -7.95 12.38
N THR A 455 3.25 -7.98 11.05
CA THR A 455 4.56 -7.95 10.36
C THR A 455 5.42 -6.74 10.72
N TYR A 456 4.80 -5.56 10.90
CA TYR A 456 5.54 -4.33 11.24
C TYR A 456 6.32 -4.44 12.55
N GLN A 457 5.83 -5.23 13.53
CA GLN A 457 6.52 -5.42 14.81
C GLN A 457 7.84 -6.19 14.63
N TYR A 458 7.90 -7.11 13.67
CA TYR A 458 9.14 -7.79 13.32
C TYR A 458 10.08 -6.85 12.57
N PHE A 459 9.57 -6.04 11.66
CA PHE A 459 10.37 -5.05 10.94
C PHE A 459 11.04 -4.06 11.90
N ASP A 460 10.29 -3.53 12.86
CA ASP A 460 10.82 -2.63 13.90
C ASP A 460 11.92 -3.29 14.75
N ALA A 461 11.83 -4.60 14.99
CA ALA A 461 12.87 -5.36 15.68
C ALA A 461 14.11 -5.64 14.80
N LEU A 462 13.94 -5.73 13.48
CA LEU A 462 15.03 -5.99 12.53
C LEU A 462 15.85 -4.74 12.22
N VAL A 463 15.24 -3.54 12.19
CA VAL A 463 15.93 -2.30 11.81
C VAL A 463 17.15 -1.99 12.71
N PRO A 464 17.06 -1.98 14.06
CA PRO A 464 18.22 -1.77 14.93
C PRO A 464 19.30 -2.84 14.74
N ARG A 465 18.87 -4.08 14.47
CA ARG A 465 19.77 -5.21 14.22
C ARG A 465 20.55 -5.00 12.93
N TRP A 466 19.90 -4.61 11.83
CA TRP A 466 20.57 -4.27 10.58
C TRP A 466 21.61 -3.16 10.78
N LEU A 467 21.22 -2.05 11.40
CA LEU A 467 22.09 -0.88 11.63
C LEU A 467 23.28 -1.17 12.56
N SER A 468 23.22 -2.24 13.35
CA SER A 468 24.31 -2.67 14.22
C SER A 468 25.28 -3.66 13.56
N GLY A 469 25.05 -4.04 12.30
CA GLY A 469 25.76 -5.13 11.62
C GLY A 469 25.30 -6.52 12.07
N GLY A 470 24.04 -6.66 12.52
CA GLY A 470 23.46 -7.91 13.01
C GLY A 470 23.72 -8.22 14.49
N GLY A 471 24.21 -7.25 15.26
CA GLY A 471 24.59 -7.41 16.68
C GLY A 471 23.48 -7.16 17.70
N ALA A 472 22.56 -6.22 17.43
CA ALA A 472 21.50 -5.87 18.35
C ALA A 472 20.54 -7.05 18.53
N ALA A 473 20.13 -7.31 19.78
CA ALA A 473 19.15 -8.35 20.06
C ALA A 473 17.81 -8.00 19.38
N PRO A 474 17.14 -8.98 18.73
CA PRO A 474 15.81 -8.75 18.19
C PRO A 474 14.82 -8.64 19.34
N ALA A 475 14.43 -7.40 19.67
CA ALA A 475 13.50 -7.08 20.74
C ALA A 475 12.35 -6.25 20.17
N PRO A 476 11.12 -6.45 20.67
CA PRO A 476 9.98 -5.64 20.24
C PRO A 476 10.15 -4.19 20.70
N ALA A 477 9.68 -3.26 19.88
CA ALA A 477 9.68 -1.83 20.22
C ALA A 477 8.58 -1.48 21.24
N GLU A 478 7.46 -2.20 21.22
CA GLU A 478 6.27 -1.93 22.04
C GLU A 478 6.33 -2.64 23.41
N PRO A 479 6.02 -1.93 24.51
CA PRO A 479 5.85 -2.55 25.82
C PRO A 479 4.71 -3.58 25.81
N GLY A 480 4.95 -4.77 26.38
CA GLY A 480 3.93 -5.84 26.48
C GLY A 480 3.92 -6.83 25.33
N VAL A 481 4.59 -6.52 24.22
CA VAL A 481 4.86 -7.49 23.15
C VAL A 481 6.08 -8.33 23.55
N SER A 482 6.06 -9.62 23.24
CA SER A 482 7.21 -10.52 23.43
C SER A 482 7.36 -11.47 22.25
N PHE A 483 8.61 -11.81 21.94
CA PHE A 483 8.94 -12.82 20.94
C PHE A 483 9.34 -14.12 21.64
N ASP A 484 8.79 -15.23 21.20
CA ASP A 484 9.19 -16.55 21.63
C ASP A 484 10.48 -17.01 20.92
N ARG A 485 10.98 -18.17 21.31
CA ARG A 485 12.23 -18.71 20.77
C ARG A 485 12.20 -18.88 19.25
N ALA A 486 11.07 -19.31 18.68
CA ALA A 486 10.97 -19.59 17.25
C ALA A 486 10.92 -18.30 16.41
N GLU A 487 10.33 -17.23 16.95
CA GLU A 487 10.39 -15.88 16.38
C GLU A 487 11.82 -15.32 16.47
N VAL A 488 12.43 -15.37 17.66
CA VAL A 488 13.80 -14.87 17.90
C VAL A 488 14.84 -15.59 17.03
N ASP A 489 14.73 -16.90 16.86
CA ASP A 489 15.66 -17.67 16.04
C ASP A 489 15.60 -17.28 14.55
N GLN A 490 14.42 -16.90 14.04
CA GLN A 490 14.23 -16.37 12.68
C GLN A 490 14.77 -14.93 12.55
N LEU A 491 14.40 -14.05 13.48
CA LEU A 491 14.89 -12.67 13.50
C LEU A 491 16.43 -12.60 13.62
N ARG A 492 17.05 -13.57 14.30
CA ARG A 492 18.52 -13.67 14.37
C ARG A 492 19.18 -13.89 13.02
N ARG A 493 18.50 -14.55 12.09
CA ARG A 493 18.90 -14.76 10.69
C ARG A 493 18.55 -13.58 9.77
N MET A 494 17.99 -12.50 10.33
CA MET A 494 17.45 -11.36 9.58
C MET A 494 16.23 -11.73 8.72
N ASP A 495 15.49 -12.77 9.09
CA ASP A 495 14.21 -13.09 8.46
C ASP A 495 13.05 -12.45 9.22
N VAL A 496 12.02 -12.02 8.49
CA VAL A 496 10.69 -11.83 9.06
C VAL A 496 10.12 -13.22 9.37
N PRO A 497 9.74 -13.50 10.63
CA PRO A 497 9.24 -14.81 11.03
C PRO A 497 8.07 -15.30 10.18
N TYR A 498 8.20 -16.53 9.70
CA TYR A 498 7.26 -17.18 8.80
C TYR A 498 6.82 -18.52 9.39
N PHE A 499 5.52 -18.67 9.62
CA PHE A 499 4.92 -19.87 10.19
C PHE A 499 3.78 -20.35 9.31
N VAL A 500 3.54 -21.66 9.34
CA VAL A 500 2.47 -22.28 8.56
C VAL A 500 1.66 -23.25 9.42
N ARG A 501 0.46 -23.56 8.97
CA ARG A 501 -0.38 -24.64 9.50
C ARG A 501 -0.98 -25.42 8.35
N SER A 502 -1.06 -26.74 8.48
CA SER A 502 -1.71 -27.59 7.47
C SER A 502 -3.19 -27.22 7.36
N LEU A 503 -3.73 -27.25 6.15
CA LEU A 503 -5.15 -27.03 5.93
C LEU A 503 -6.04 -28.16 6.50
N ASP A 504 -5.45 -29.31 6.80
CA ASP A 504 -6.10 -30.40 7.53
C ASP A 504 -6.17 -30.12 9.05
N GLY A 505 -5.54 -29.04 9.52
CA GLY A 505 -5.45 -28.65 10.91
C GLY A 505 -4.12 -29.09 11.56
N GLY A 506 -4.10 -29.17 12.90
CA GLY A 506 -2.89 -29.53 13.65
C GLY A 506 -2.12 -28.32 14.22
N PRO A 507 -0.83 -28.48 14.57
CA PRO A 507 -0.04 -27.43 15.23
C PRO A 507 0.45 -26.37 14.24
N VAL A 508 0.88 -25.22 14.79
CA VAL A 508 1.68 -24.25 14.04
C VAL A 508 3.10 -24.81 13.83
N LEU A 509 3.63 -24.62 12.64
CA LEU A 509 4.91 -25.12 12.17
C LEU A 509 5.79 -23.96 11.70
N ARG A 510 7.10 -24.11 11.83
CA ARG A 510 8.08 -23.29 11.09
C ARG A 510 8.53 -24.06 9.85
N VAL A 511 8.97 -23.34 8.83
CA VAL A 511 9.63 -23.92 7.65
C VAL A 511 11.15 -23.98 7.93
N GLU A 512 11.78 -25.11 7.62
CA GLU A 512 13.22 -25.28 7.75
C GLU A 512 13.96 -24.56 6.59
N PRO A 513 15.10 -23.92 6.86
CA PRO A 513 15.82 -23.13 5.85
C PRO A 513 16.60 -24.01 4.86
N PRO A 514 17.09 -23.45 3.73
CA PRO A 514 18.07 -24.12 2.87
C PRO A 514 19.31 -24.60 3.65
N PRO A 515 19.98 -25.67 3.19
CA PRO A 515 19.77 -26.37 1.91
C PRO A 515 18.67 -27.45 1.95
N GLN A 516 17.88 -27.54 3.02
CA GLN A 516 16.76 -28.49 3.05
C GLN A 516 15.68 -28.06 2.01
N PRO A 517 15.21 -28.95 1.10
CA PRO A 517 14.24 -28.57 0.06
C PRO A 517 12.94 -28.01 0.63
N PHE A 518 12.18 -28.82 1.37
CA PHE A 518 11.05 -28.35 2.15
C PHE A 518 10.87 -29.25 3.36
N GLY A 519 11.06 -28.67 4.54
CA GLY A 519 10.85 -29.33 5.82
C GLY A 519 10.03 -28.43 6.73
N THR A 520 9.24 -29.04 7.61
CA THR A 520 8.53 -28.31 8.65
C THR A 520 8.84 -28.88 10.02
N ALA A 521 8.91 -28.02 11.02
CA ALA A 521 9.10 -28.42 12.40
C ALA A 521 8.05 -27.77 13.31
N ARG A 522 7.60 -28.52 14.31
CA ARG A 522 6.66 -28.01 15.32
C ARG A 522 7.34 -26.92 16.16
N VAL A 523 6.59 -25.86 16.42
CA VAL A 523 7.01 -24.77 17.31
C VAL A 523 6.15 -24.74 18.57
N ALA A 524 6.63 -24.08 19.61
CA ALA A 524 5.92 -23.97 20.88
C ALA A 524 4.51 -23.41 20.67
N ALA A 525 3.54 -23.95 21.41
CA ALA A 525 2.17 -23.48 21.37
C ALA A 525 2.09 -22.07 21.98
N ARG A 526 1.41 -21.16 21.28
CA ARG A 526 0.92 -19.91 21.85
C ARG A 526 -0.57 -20.06 22.20
N PRO A 527 -1.10 -19.24 23.12
CA PRO A 527 -2.54 -19.08 23.26
C PRO A 527 -3.16 -18.84 21.89
N VAL A 528 -4.28 -19.51 21.64
CA VAL A 528 -5.05 -19.29 20.40
C VAL A 528 -5.55 -17.84 20.44
N PRO A 529 -5.36 -17.04 19.38
CA PRO A 529 -5.88 -15.68 19.34
C PRO A 529 -7.41 -15.70 19.38
N GLU A 530 -8.02 -14.58 19.76
CA GLU A 530 -9.48 -14.45 19.93
C GLU A 530 -10.27 -14.87 18.66
N GLY A 531 -9.70 -14.67 17.47
CA GLY A 531 -10.27 -15.10 16.18
C GLY A 531 -9.91 -16.53 15.73
N GLY A 532 -9.15 -17.29 16.51
CA GLY A 532 -8.69 -18.63 16.14
C GLY A 532 -7.48 -18.63 15.18
N TRP A 533 -6.84 -19.79 15.05
CA TRP A 533 -5.78 -20.00 14.05
C TRP A 533 -6.40 -20.47 12.71
N PRO A 534 -5.97 -19.93 11.56
CA PRO A 534 -6.39 -20.46 10.27
C PRO A 534 -5.85 -21.89 10.06
N PRO A 535 -6.54 -22.75 9.30
CA PRO A 535 -7.84 -22.46 8.69
C PRO A 535 -9.00 -22.56 9.69
N LEU A 536 -9.96 -21.64 9.57
CA LEU A 536 -11.25 -21.75 10.24
C LEU A 536 -12.17 -22.67 9.43
N ARG A 537 -12.64 -23.76 10.08
CA ARG A 537 -13.47 -24.78 9.42
C ARG A 537 -14.77 -24.22 8.82
N GLU A 538 -15.38 -23.27 9.49
CA GLU A 538 -16.60 -22.58 9.02
C GLU A 538 -16.43 -21.90 7.65
N LEU A 539 -15.22 -21.48 7.28
CA LEU A 539 -14.95 -20.86 5.97
C LEU A 539 -14.71 -21.91 4.88
N LEU A 540 -14.10 -23.05 5.24
CA LEU A 540 -13.93 -24.21 4.34
C LEU A 540 -15.29 -24.83 3.98
N ASP A 541 -16.20 -24.90 4.94
CA ASP A 541 -17.57 -25.40 4.75
C ASP A 541 -18.49 -24.36 4.08
N GLY A 542 -17.98 -23.15 3.83
CA GLY A 542 -18.75 -22.04 3.30
C GLY A 542 -19.91 -21.63 4.20
N ALA A 543 -19.86 -21.91 5.50
CA ALA A 543 -20.97 -21.79 6.46
C ALA A 543 -21.56 -20.37 6.58
N LYS A 544 -20.79 -19.35 6.17
CA LYS A 544 -21.20 -17.94 6.13
C LYS A 544 -21.64 -17.42 4.76
N LEU A 545 -21.65 -18.28 3.72
CA LEU A 545 -22.19 -17.96 2.39
C LEU A 545 -23.71 -17.99 2.39
N ASP A 546 -24.31 -16.95 2.96
CA ASP A 546 -25.73 -16.62 2.85
C ASP A 546 -25.90 -15.15 2.44
N LEU A 547 -27.10 -14.73 2.04
CA LEU A 547 -27.31 -13.35 1.59
C LEU A 547 -27.00 -12.31 2.69
N ALA A 548 -27.19 -12.62 3.97
CA ALA A 548 -26.92 -11.67 5.04
C ALA A 548 -25.42 -11.38 5.20
N GLY A 549 -24.57 -12.39 4.94
CA GLY A 549 -23.11 -12.29 5.10
C GLY A 549 -22.45 -11.20 4.24
N LEU A 550 -23.06 -10.77 3.12
CA LEU A 550 -22.52 -9.70 2.29
C LEU A 550 -22.64 -8.30 2.92
N GLY A 551 -23.64 -8.10 3.79
CA GLY A 551 -24.08 -6.77 4.20
C GLY A 551 -22.99 -5.92 4.86
N VAL A 552 -22.13 -6.54 5.67
CA VAL A 552 -21.00 -5.86 6.32
C VAL A 552 -19.98 -5.38 5.30
N ALA A 553 -19.61 -6.23 4.34
CA ALA A 553 -18.63 -5.87 3.32
C ALA A 553 -19.14 -4.73 2.43
N VAL A 554 -20.42 -4.75 2.06
CA VAL A 554 -21.04 -3.69 1.27
C VAL A 554 -21.08 -2.37 2.02
N ARG A 555 -21.44 -2.37 3.31
CA ARG A 555 -21.35 -1.16 4.15
C ARG A 555 -19.93 -0.62 4.17
N ASP A 556 -18.94 -1.47 4.45
CA ASP A 556 -17.55 -1.05 4.60
C ASP A 556 -16.98 -0.50 3.27
N ALA A 557 -17.36 -1.10 2.13
CA ALA A 557 -17.00 -0.61 0.80
C ALA A 557 -17.57 0.80 0.55
N VAL A 558 -18.81 1.06 0.97
CA VAL A 558 -19.44 2.39 0.89
C VAL A 558 -18.77 3.39 1.82
N GLU A 559 -18.56 3.02 3.08
CA GLU A 559 -17.95 3.88 4.11
C GLU A 559 -16.58 4.38 3.67
N HIS A 560 -15.77 3.50 3.08
CA HIS A 560 -14.40 3.81 2.65
C HIS A 560 -14.33 4.93 1.59
N VAL A 561 -15.29 5.00 0.67
CA VAL A 561 -15.36 6.03 -0.40
C VAL A 561 -16.46 7.05 -0.19
N PHE A 562 -17.07 7.11 1.00
CA PHE A 562 -18.23 7.98 1.26
C PHE A 562 -17.97 9.45 0.88
N ASP A 563 -16.75 9.93 1.09
CA ASP A 563 -16.32 11.29 0.77
C ASP A 563 -16.18 11.53 -0.76
N ASP A 564 -15.92 10.48 -1.54
CA ASP A 564 -15.75 10.52 -2.99
C ASP A 564 -17.10 10.43 -3.74
N VAL A 565 -18.18 10.02 -3.06
CA VAL A 565 -19.52 9.94 -3.65
C VAL A 565 -20.16 11.34 -3.70
N PRO A 566 -20.48 11.87 -4.89
CA PRO A 566 -20.96 13.25 -5.04
C PRO A 566 -22.41 13.43 -4.62
N GLU A 567 -23.25 12.40 -4.76
CA GLU A 567 -24.68 12.42 -4.49
C GLU A 567 -25.08 11.36 -3.45
N PRO A 568 -25.87 11.71 -2.43
CA PRO A 568 -26.30 10.75 -1.42
C PRO A 568 -27.33 9.75 -1.95
N VAL A 569 -27.93 9.99 -3.12
CA VAL A 569 -28.85 9.06 -3.75
C VAL A 569 -28.33 8.77 -5.15
N VAL A 570 -28.00 7.52 -5.43
CA VAL A 570 -27.46 7.08 -6.72
C VAL A 570 -28.31 5.92 -7.22
N THR A 571 -28.95 6.10 -8.38
CA THR A 571 -29.68 5.03 -9.07
C THR A 571 -28.98 4.75 -10.38
N ASP A 572 -28.44 3.54 -10.51
CA ASP A 572 -27.89 3.01 -11.76
C ASP A 572 -28.81 1.90 -12.25
N GLU A 573 -29.72 2.26 -13.16
CA GLU A 573 -30.68 1.31 -13.75
C GLU A 573 -29.98 0.23 -14.58
N ALA A 574 -28.84 0.56 -15.21
CA ALA A 574 -28.11 -0.39 -16.05
C ALA A 574 -27.46 -1.51 -15.22
N GLN A 575 -27.05 -1.20 -13.99
CA GLN A 575 -26.56 -2.19 -13.02
C GLN A 575 -27.66 -2.71 -12.09
N GLY A 576 -28.87 -2.13 -12.12
CA GLY A 576 -29.93 -2.45 -11.17
C GLY A 576 -29.52 -2.16 -9.72
N VAL A 577 -28.77 -1.08 -9.49
CA VAL A 577 -28.28 -0.69 -8.15
C VAL A 577 -28.94 0.63 -7.73
N ARG A 578 -29.49 0.66 -6.52
CA ARG A 578 -30.03 1.88 -5.89
C ARG A 578 -29.36 2.09 -4.54
N LEU A 579 -28.66 3.20 -4.38
CA LEU A 579 -27.92 3.56 -3.19
C LEU A 579 -28.56 4.80 -2.56
N HIS A 580 -28.80 4.75 -1.25
CA HIS A 580 -29.25 5.89 -0.47
C HIS A 580 -28.38 6.01 0.78
N LEU A 581 -27.55 7.05 0.83
CA LEU A 581 -26.57 7.32 1.87
C LEU A 581 -27.02 8.50 2.71
N GLN A 582 -26.95 8.32 4.03
CA GLN A 582 -27.35 9.33 5.01
C GLN A 582 -26.12 9.88 5.74
N SER A 583 -25.25 9.00 6.19
CA SER A 583 -23.96 9.29 6.81
C SER A 583 -22.95 8.18 6.42
N PRO A 584 -21.66 8.28 6.77
CA PRO A 584 -20.73 7.18 6.50
C PRO A 584 -21.19 5.84 7.10
N GLY A 585 -21.86 5.90 8.27
CA GLY A 585 -22.32 4.71 9.00
C GLY A 585 -23.81 4.40 8.83
N GLU A 586 -24.55 5.13 7.98
CA GLU A 586 -26.00 4.94 7.81
C GLU A 586 -26.41 5.05 6.34
N GLY A 587 -27.15 4.05 5.86
CA GLY A 587 -27.62 4.03 4.49
C GLY A 587 -28.26 2.71 4.10
N GLN A 588 -28.60 2.62 2.82
CA GLN A 588 -29.07 1.38 2.22
C GLN A 588 -28.57 1.26 0.78
N VAL A 589 -28.43 0.02 0.33
CA VAL A 589 -28.27 -0.31 -1.09
C VAL A 589 -29.23 -1.41 -1.47
N SER A 590 -29.81 -1.31 -2.66
CA SER A 590 -30.69 -2.32 -3.25
C SER A 590 -30.12 -2.83 -4.57
N PHE A 591 -30.25 -4.13 -4.78
CA PHE A 591 -29.86 -4.83 -6.00
C PHE A 591 -31.09 -5.48 -6.62
N ASP A 592 -31.39 -5.13 -7.87
CA ASP A 592 -32.39 -5.83 -8.65
C ASP A 592 -31.84 -7.18 -9.10
N TRP A 593 -32.67 -8.21 -8.98
CA TRP A 593 -32.42 -9.57 -9.43
C TRP A 593 -33.60 -10.03 -10.31
N PRO A 594 -33.67 -9.55 -11.56
CA PRO A 594 -34.84 -9.75 -12.43
C PRO A 594 -35.16 -11.22 -12.70
N GLU A 595 -34.14 -12.06 -12.83
CA GLU A 595 -34.27 -13.50 -13.11
C GLU A 595 -35.06 -14.24 -12.02
N VAL A 596 -35.03 -13.73 -10.79
CA VAL A 596 -35.77 -14.28 -9.64
C VAL A 596 -36.97 -13.40 -9.27
N GLY A 597 -37.16 -12.26 -9.96
CA GLY A 597 -38.24 -11.30 -9.71
C GLY A 597 -38.13 -10.61 -8.35
N ARG A 598 -36.92 -10.47 -7.80
CA ARG A 598 -36.68 -9.92 -6.46
C ARG A 598 -35.77 -8.71 -6.48
N ARG A 599 -35.92 -7.84 -5.48
CA ARG A 599 -34.97 -6.80 -5.09
C ARG A 599 -34.42 -7.14 -3.72
N VAL A 600 -33.09 -7.15 -3.59
CA VAL A 600 -32.40 -7.42 -2.33
C VAL A 600 -31.83 -6.12 -1.78
N THR A 601 -32.28 -5.69 -0.61
CA THR A 601 -31.87 -4.44 0.03
C THR A 601 -31.09 -4.71 1.31
N TYR A 602 -29.90 -4.15 1.40
CA TYR A 602 -29.12 -4.07 2.64
C TYR A 602 -29.32 -2.70 3.25
N LEU A 603 -29.76 -2.65 4.50
CA LEU A 603 -29.92 -1.42 5.27
C LEU A 603 -28.98 -1.48 6.46
N TRP A 604 -28.25 -0.41 6.74
CA TRP A 604 -27.33 -0.38 7.87
C TRP A 604 -27.41 0.91 8.66
N ASN A 605 -27.10 0.78 9.93
CA ASN A 605 -26.74 1.88 10.82
C ASN A 605 -25.40 1.53 11.51
N ARG A 606 -25.00 2.34 12.50
CA ARG A 606 -23.74 2.14 13.23
C ARG A 606 -23.65 0.80 13.97
N GLU A 607 -24.79 0.17 14.29
CA GLU A 607 -24.84 -1.03 15.13
C GLU A 607 -25.16 -2.30 14.35
N THR A 608 -25.97 -2.20 13.29
CA THR A 608 -26.57 -3.37 12.64
C THR A 608 -26.64 -3.23 11.13
N VAL A 609 -26.58 -4.37 10.45
CA VAL A 609 -26.94 -4.50 9.03
C VAL A 609 -28.14 -5.44 8.93
N ARG A 610 -29.17 -5.03 8.19
CA ARG A 610 -30.42 -5.76 7.98
C ARG A 610 -30.61 -6.04 6.50
N LEU A 611 -31.23 -7.19 6.21
CA LEU A 611 -31.57 -7.63 4.86
C LEU A 611 -33.09 -7.55 4.67
N ARG A 612 -33.53 -6.96 3.56
CA ARG A 612 -34.92 -6.96 3.10
C ARG A 612 -34.97 -7.52 1.66
N ILE A 613 -36.00 -8.30 1.35
CA ILE A 613 -36.20 -8.87 0.02
C ILE A 613 -37.63 -8.57 -0.42
N ASP A 614 -37.75 -7.75 -1.46
CA ASP A 614 -39.03 -7.28 -2.00
C ASP A 614 -39.23 -7.82 -3.44
N PRO A 615 -40.45 -7.78 -4.01
CA PRO A 615 -40.65 -7.90 -5.46
C PRO A 615 -39.82 -6.85 -6.21
N VAL A 616 -39.30 -7.18 -7.40
CA VAL A 616 -38.46 -6.27 -8.18
C VAL A 616 -39.22 -5.02 -8.66
N ASP A 617 -40.53 -5.12 -8.84
CA ASP A 617 -41.46 -4.06 -9.22
C ASP A 617 -42.05 -3.33 -8.00
N ALA A 618 -41.65 -3.69 -6.78
CA ALA A 618 -42.08 -2.99 -5.58
C ALA A 618 -41.71 -1.50 -5.71
N PRO A 619 -42.65 -0.60 -5.35
CA PRO A 619 -42.43 0.83 -5.43
C PRO A 619 -41.18 1.17 -4.62
N ASP A 620 -40.34 2.03 -5.18
CA ASP A 620 -39.18 2.51 -4.46
C ASP A 620 -39.69 3.31 -3.26
N VAL A 621 -39.37 2.83 -2.06
CA VAL A 621 -39.64 3.56 -0.82
C VAL A 621 -38.33 4.25 -0.49
N PRO A 622 -38.10 5.50 -0.96
CA PRO A 622 -36.91 6.23 -0.57
C PRO A 622 -36.92 6.33 0.95
N PRO A 623 -35.78 6.02 1.62
CA PRO A 623 -35.68 6.26 3.04
C PRO A 623 -35.94 7.74 3.27
N GLU A 624 -36.68 8.08 4.35
CA GLU A 624 -36.89 9.48 4.70
C GLU A 624 -35.53 10.19 4.77
N PRO A 625 -35.39 11.39 4.16
CA PRO A 625 -34.15 12.13 4.22
C PRO A 625 -33.83 12.41 5.69
N THR A 626 -32.71 11.87 6.18
CA THR A 626 -32.29 12.16 7.54
C THR A 626 -31.66 13.54 7.63
N PRO A 627 -31.74 14.20 8.79
CA PRO A 627 -31.07 15.47 9.03
C PRO A 627 -29.58 15.48 8.66
N ALA A 628 -28.87 14.34 8.84
CA ALA A 628 -27.47 14.19 8.49
C ALA A 628 -27.18 14.35 6.98
N GLY A 629 -27.96 13.68 6.12
CA GLY A 629 -27.78 13.74 4.67
C GLY A 629 -28.12 15.12 4.09
N GLU A 630 -29.13 15.79 4.63
CA GLU A 630 -29.45 17.19 4.29
C GLU A 630 -28.35 18.14 4.74
N THR A 631 -27.84 17.94 5.95
CA THR A 631 -26.73 18.72 6.50
C THR A 631 -25.48 18.59 5.63
N ARG A 632 -25.10 17.37 5.24
CA ARG A 632 -23.98 17.14 4.31
C ARG A 632 -24.16 17.91 3.01
N ARG A 633 -25.30 17.72 2.32
CA ARG A 633 -25.59 18.38 1.03
C ARG A 633 -25.48 19.89 1.14
N ARG A 634 -26.04 20.47 2.21
CA ARG A 634 -26.04 21.91 2.41
C ARG A 634 -24.64 22.45 2.76
N LEU A 635 -23.87 21.76 3.59
CA LEU A 635 -22.48 22.13 3.90
C LEU A 635 -21.61 22.14 2.63
N LEU A 636 -21.65 21.06 1.84
CA LEU A 636 -20.87 20.98 0.60
C LEU A 636 -21.31 22.04 -0.42
N ARG A 637 -22.61 22.36 -0.50
CA ARG A 637 -23.10 23.44 -1.36
C ARG A 637 -22.60 24.81 -0.90
N LEU A 638 -22.67 25.10 0.40
CA LEU A 638 -22.17 26.36 0.97
C LEU A 638 -20.68 26.54 0.69
N ASP A 639 -19.88 25.48 0.86
CA ASP A 639 -18.44 25.50 0.61
C ASP A 639 -18.11 25.76 -0.87
N ARG A 640 -18.82 25.12 -1.81
CA ARG A 640 -18.66 25.39 -3.25
C ARG A 640 -19.02 26.83 -3.61
N LEU A 641 -20.11 27.36 -3.06
CA LEU A 641 -20.53 28.74 -3.28
C LEU A 641 -19.54 29.75 -2.69
N ASP A 642 -19.02 29.48 -1.48
CA ASP A 642 -17.99 30.31 -0.85
C ASP A 642 -16.71 30.31 -1.69
N ALA A 643 -16.21 29.13 -2.07
CA ALA A 643 -14.99 28.99 -2.86
C ALA A 643 -15.09 29.68 -4.24
N ALA A 644 -16.26 29.63 -4.90
CA ALA A 644 -16.51 30.26 -6.19
C ALA A 644 -16.42 31.80 -6.16
N VAL A 645 -16.67 32.42 -5.00
CA VAL A 645 -16.54 33.87 -4.80
C VAL A 645 -15.20 34.22 -4.17
N ARG A 646 -14.75 33.44 -3.17
CA ARG A 646 -13.55 33.70 -2.38
C ARG A 646 -12.26 33.52 -3.17
N THR A 647 -12.18 32.52 -4.05
CA THR A 647 -10.94 32.28 -4.81
C THR A 647 -10.64 33.45 -5.74
N PRO A 648 -11.56 33.89 -6.63
CA PRO A 648 -11.31 35.07 -7.47
C PRO A 648 -11.11 36.36 -6.65
N TRP A 649 -11.83 36.51 -5.53
CA TRP A 649 -11.67 37.65 -4.63
C TRP A 649 -10.27 37.70 -4.02
N ALA A 650 -9.75 36.56 -3.53
CA ALA A 650 -8.41 36.45 -2.97
C ALA A 650 -7.33 36.67 -4.06
N ASP A 651 -7.50 36.07 -5.24
CA ASP A 651 -6.59 36.23 -6.38
C ASP A 651 -6.57 37.69 -6.88
N GLY A 652 -7.70 38.39 -6.79
CA GLY A 652 -7.83 39.82 -7.06
C GLY A 652 -7.34 40.72 -5.91
N GLY A 653 -6.66 40.19 -4.90
CA GLY A 653 -6.11 40.94 -3.77
C GLY A 653 -7.15 41.39 -2.73
N MET A 654 -8.35 40.82 -2.71
CA MET A 654 -9.38 41.12 -1.70
C MET A 654 -9.89 42.56 -1.73
N VAL A 655 -9.89 43.23 -2.90
CA VAL A 655 -10.32 44.64 -3.03
C VAL A 655 -11.77 44.80 -3.51
N ASP A 656 -12.37 43.75 -4.07
CA ASP A 656 -13.77 43.78 -4.54
C ASP A 656 -14.73 43.72 -3.34
N THR A 657 -15.27 44.89 -3.00
CA THR A 657 -16.24 45.08 -1.90
C THR A 657 -17.58 44.40 -2.17
N THR A 658 -17.97 44.18 -3.43
CA THR A 658 -19.20 43.45 -3.78
C THR A 658 -19.02 41.96 -3.52
N ALA A 659 -17.87 41.39 -3.89
CA ALA A 659 -17.52 40.01 -3.55
C ALA A 659 -17.41 39.82 -2.03
N GLU A 660 -16.80 40.78 -1.32
CA GLU A 660 -16.73 40.76 0.14
C GLU A 660 -18.12 40.74 0.80
N GLN A 661 -19.04 41.62 0.37
CA GLN A 661 -20.42 41.64 0.88
C GLN A 661 -21.19 40.35 0.57
N ARG A 662 -21.00 39.78 -0.63
CA ARG A 662 -21.59 38.49 -1.00
C ARG A 662 -21.07 37.35 -0.11
N LEU A 663 -19.78 37.32 0.19
CA LEU A 663 -19.19 36.33 1.10
C LEU A 663 -19.72 36.49 2.53
N ARG A 664 -19.86 37.72 3.03
CA ARG A 664 -20.47 38.00 4.34
C ARG A 664 -21.91 37.48 4.40
N SER A 665 -22.75 37.87 3.43
CA SER A 665 -24.14 37.43 3.34
C SER A 665 -24.29 35.90 3.26
N LEU A 666 -23.45 35.24 2.46
CA LEU A 666 -23.40 33.78 2.37
C LEU A 666 -23.00 33.14 3.70
N THR A 667 -21.99 33.70 4.38
CA THR A 667 -21.50 33.22 5.67
C THR A 667 -22.57 33.37 6.75
N ASP A 668 -23.23 34.52 6.85
CA ASP A 668 -24.27 34.78 7.86
C ASP A 668 -25.48 33.87 7.68
N THR A 669 -25.91 33.67 6.44
CA THR A 669 -26.98 32.72 6.10
C THR A 669 -26.57 31.28 6.44
N GLY A 670 -25.31 30.92 6.14
CA GLY A 670 -24.74 29.63 6.47
C GLY A 670 -24.67 29.39 7.98
N ILE A 671 -24.24 30.37 8.76
CA ILE A 671 -24.09 30.28 10.22
C ILE A 671 -25.45 30.21 10.91
N SER A 672 -26.42 31.01 10.46
CA SER A 672 -27.79 30.97 11.01
C SER A 672 -28.39 29.56 10.89
N TRP A 673 -28.14 28.89 9.77
CA TRP A 673 -28.53 27.50 9.58
C TRP A 673 -27.65 26.52 10.34
N LEU A 674 -26.32 26.67 10.33
CA LEU A 674 -25.42 25.78 11.08
C LEU A 674 -25.72 25.81 12.58
N ALA A 675 -26.15 26.95 13.11
CA ALA A 675 -26.57 27.07 14.51
C ALA A 675 -27.82 26.25 14.84
N SER A 676 -28.71 25.94 13.88
CA SER A 676 -29.79 24.98 14.12
C SER A 676 -29.27 23.55 14.16
N VAL A 677 -28.39 23.18 13.21
CA VAL A 677 -27.74 21.86 13.16
C VAL A 677 -26.97 21.58 14.45
N VAL A 678 -26.14 22.54 14.90
CA VAL A 678 -25.33 22.39 16.11
C VAL A 678 -26.18 22.19 17.37
N ARG A 679 -27.32 22.86 17.44
CA ARG A 679 -28.25 22.74 18.57
C ARG A 679 -28.91 21.37 18.64
N GLU A 680 -29.18 20.77 17.48
CA GLU A 680 -29.90 19.50 17.38
C GLU A 680 -28.97 18.28 17.44
N HIS A 681 -27.78 18.37 16.84
CA HIS A 681 -26.89 17.24 16.62
C HIS A 681 -25.48 17.41 17.18
N GLY A 682 -25.16 18.55 17.81
CA GLY A 682 -23.79 18.89 18.18
C GLY A 682 -22.93 19.24 16.96
N TRP A 683 -21.61 19.11 17.07
CA TRP A 683 -20.72 19.44 15.94
C TRP A 683 -20.94 18.46 14.78
N PRO A 684 -21.19 18.94 13.53
CA PRO A 684 -21.32 18.07 12.36
C PRO A 684 -19.95 17.55 11.92
N SER A 685 -19.43 16.59 12.70
CA SER A 685 -18.14 15.94 12.49
C SER A 685 -18.17 14.97 11.31
N HIS A 686 -17.02 14.38 10.97
CA HIS A 686 -16.96 13.46 9.83
C HIS A 686 -17.83 12.20 10.03
N THR A 687 -18.10 11.80 11.27
CA THR A 687 -18.95 10.63 11.56
C THR A 687 -20.43 10.88 11.27
N LEU A 688 -20.85 12.15 11.18
CA LEU A 688 -22.21 12.55 10.82
C LEU A 688 -22.33 12.88 9.34
N VAL A 689 -21.42 13.70 8.81
CA VAL A 689 -21.58 14.31 7.47
C VAL A 689 -20.46 13.95 6.49
N GLY A 690 -19.47 13.17 6.90
CA GLY A 690 -18.24 12.91 6.13
C GLY A 690 -17.18 13.99 6.32
N SER A 691 -15.94 13.64 6.00
CA SER A 691 -14.75 14.48 6.24
C SER A 691 -14.82 15.79 5.46
N ALA A 692 -15.27 15.72 4.20
CA ALA A 692 -15.37 16.89 3.33
C ALA A 692 -16.37 17.92 3.87
N ALA A 693 -17.55 17.47 4.31
CA ALA A 693 -18.58 18.34 4.86
C ALA A 693 -18.24 18.84 6.28
N GLY A 694 -17.63 18.00 7.12
CA GLY A 694 -17.13 18.45 8.43
C GLY A 694 -16.05 19.52 8.31
N GLY A 695 -15.16 19.39 7.32
CA GLY A 695 -14.19 20.44 6.97
C GLY A 695 -14.85 21.72 6.44
N ALA A 696 -15.91 21.60 5.62
CA ALA A 696 -16.70 22.74 5.19
C ALA A 696 -17.37 23.47 6.37
N ALA A 697 -17.89 22.73 7.36
CA ALA A 697 -18.45 23.32 8.59
C ALA A 697 -17.38 24.09 9.37
N SER A 698 -16.18 23.52 9.53
CA SER A 698 -15.03 24.18 10.16
C SER A 698 -14.69 25.50 9.45
N ARG A 699 -14.53 25.48 8.13
CA ARG A 699 -14.24 26.70 7.33
C ARG A 699 -15.32 27.75 7.46
N LEU A 700 -16.59 27.35 7.38
CA LEU A 700 -17.73 28.27 7.54
C LEU A 700 -17.67 28.99 8.89
N VAL A 701 -17.39 28.28 9.99
CA VAL A 701 -17.24 28.86 11.33
C VAL A 701 -16.02 29.77 11.44
N GLN A 702 -14.90 29.41 10.81
CA GLN A 702 -13.71 30.27 10.77
C GLN A 702 -13.99 31.60 10.06
N HIS A 703 -14.79 31.59 8.99
CA HIS A 703 -15.12 32.79 8.23
C HIS A 703 -16.17 33.71 8.89
N ALA A 704 -16.85 33.24 9.95
CA ALA A 704 -17.96 33.92 10.61
C ALA A 704 -17.52 35.04 11.58
N ARG A 705 -16.81 36.05 11.07
CA ARG A 705 -16.14 37.09 11.89
C ARG A 705 -17.07 37.75 12.93
N GLU A 706 -18.32 38.00 12.57
CA GLU A 706 -19.29 38.74 13.41
C GLU A 706 -20.01 37.84 14.45
N HIS A 707 -19.80 36.51 14.43
CA HIS A 707 -20.52 35.54 15.27
C HIS A 707 -19.68 35.01 16.44
N LEU A 708 -19.04 35.91 17.20
CA LEU A 708 -18.08 35.54 18.27
C LEU A 708 -18.62 34.54 19.31
N PRO A 709 -19.82 34.71 19.90
CA PRO A 709 -20.33 33.76 20.90
C PRO A 709 -20.54 32.36 20.32
N PHE A 710 -21.08 32.28 19.10
CA PHE A 710 -21.31 31.01 18.41
C PHE A 710 -19.99 30.32 18.06
N ARG A 711 -19.00 31.06 17.56
CA ARG A 711 -17.66 30.51 17.27
C ARG A 711 -16.98 29.93 18.51
N ARG A 712 -17.10 30.57 19.68
CA ARG A 712 -16.59 30.01 20.95
C ARG A 712 -17.29 28.71 21.33
N HIS A 713 -18.62 28.66 21.16
CA HIS A 713 -19.39 27.44 21.39
C HIS A 713 -18.95 26.31 20.44
N CYS A 714 -18.82 26.60 19.15
CA CYS A 714 -18.30 25.66 18.16
C CYS A 714 -16.89 25.18 18.50
N LEU A 715 -15.99 26.06 18.95
CA LEU A 715 -14.64 25.66 19.35
C LEU A 715 -14.64 24.62 20.47
N ALA A 716 -15.53 24.76 21.47
CA ALA A 716 -15.67 23.77 22.53
C ALA A 716 -16.14 22.41 21.99
N LEU A 717 -17.12 22.40 21.08
CA LEU A 717 -17.60 21.18 20.44
C LEU A 717 -16.56 20.55 19.50
N MET A 718 -15.81 21.37 18.77
CA MET A 718 -14.71 20.92 17.90
C MET A 718 -13.59 20.26 18.70
N ARG A 719 -13.27 20.77 19.91
CA ARG A 719 -12.31 20.12 20.81
C ARG A 719 -12.78 18.76 21.27
N GLN A 720 -14.06 18.64 21.62
CA GLN A 720 -14.64 17.34 21.98
C GLN A 720 -14.59 16.38 20.79
N ALA A 721 -15.04 16.82 19.61
CA ALA A 721 -14.98 16.03 18.39
C ALA A 721 -13.55 15.60 18.03
N ALA A 722 -12.54 16.46 18.25
CA ALA A 722 -11.14 16.10 18.02
C ALA A 722 -10.60 15.09 19.03
N THR A 723 -11.03 15.18 20.28
CA THR A 723 -10.73 14.19 21.33
C THR A 723 -11.31 12.83 20.96
N ASP A 724 -12.54 12.82 20.44
CA ASP A 724 -13.23 11.62 19.96
C ASP A 724 -12.73 11.15 18.57
N ARG A 725 -11.62 11.71 18.07
CA ARG A 725 -11.03 11.47 16.74
C ARG A 725 -11.96 11.79 15.57
N ALA A 726 -13.10 12.43 15.81
CA ALA A 726 -14.11 12.80 14.83
C ALA A 726 -13.80 14.11 14.05
N LEU A 727 -12.72 14.82 14.40
CA LEU A 727 -12.25 16.04 13.73
C LEU A 727 -10.72 16.17 13.86
N PRO A 728 -9.96 16.53 12.80
CA PRO A 728 -8.53 16.75 12.94
C PRO A 728 -8.22 17.92 13.89
N TRP A 729 -7.25 17.74 14.80
CA TRP A 729 -6.81 18.78 15.74
C TRP A 729 -6.35 20.08 15.07
N ARG A 730 -5.80 20.00 13.85
CA ARG A 730 -5.49 21.17 13.01
C ARG A 730 -6.68 22.13 12.85
N GLU A 731 -7.91 21.63 12.69
CA GLU A 731 -9.10 22.48 12.53
C GLU A 731 -9.41 23.27 13.82
N VAL A 732 -9.13 22.69 14.99
CA VAL A 732 -9.21 23.36 16.29
C VAL A 732 -8.16 24.47 16.39
N ALA A 733 -6.93 24.22 15.94
CA ALA A 733 -5.86 25.22 15.94
C ALA A 733 -6.23 26.45 15.09
N TYR A 734 -6.75 26.23 13.88
CA TYR A 734 -7.18 27.31 13.00
C TYR A 734 -8.26 28.22 13.61
N LEU A 735 -9.31 27.64 14.21
CA LEU A 735 -10.36 28.44 14.85
C LEU A 735 -9.87 29.10 16.15
N THR A 736 -8.97 28.46 16.89
CA THR A 736 -8.37 29.03 18.10
C THR A 736 -7.61 30.31 17.78
N ASP A 737 -6.73 30.26 16.78
CA ASP A 737 -5.96 31.45 16.36
C ASP A 737 -6.86 32.56 15.82
N GLU A 738 -7.88 32.25 14.99
CA GLU A 738 -8.86 33.24 14.54
C GLU A 738 -9.58 33.94 15.71
N LEU A 739 -9.95 33.20 16.76
CA LEU A 739 -10.64 33.76 17.92
C LEU A 739 -9.70 34.63 18.77
N ARG A 740 -8.45 34.20 18.95
CA ARG A 740 -7.46 34.98 19.71
C ARG A 740 -7.15 36.31 19.05
N LEU A 741 -6.96 36.32 17.72
CA LEU A 741 -6.73 37.57 17.00
C LEU A 741 -7.94 38.50 17.06
N ALA A 742 -9.16 37.97 16.95
CA ALA A 742 -10.38 38.76 17.13
C ALA A 742 -10.52 39.35 18.55
N GLU A 743 -9.88 38.73 19.55
CA GLU A 743 -9.80 39.21 20.94
C GLU A 743 -8.59 40.12 21.20
N GLY A 744 -7.79 40.44 20.18
CA GLY A 744 -6.57 41.26 20.31
C GLY A 744 -5.41 40.53 21.00
N ARG A 745 -5.44 39.20 21.03
CA ARG A 745 -4.41 38.36 21.66
C ARG A 745 -3.50 37.73 20.59
N PRO A 746 -2.20 37.52 20.88
CA PRO A 746 -1.33 36.78 19.99
C PRO A 746 -1.88 35.36 19.74
N GLN A 747 -1.67 34.86 18.52
CA GLN A 747 -2.08 33.50 18.13
C GLN A 747 -1.15 32.45 18.76
N LEU A 748 -1.58 31.18 18.81
CA LEU A 748 -0.78 30.09 19.41
C LEU A 748 -0.06 29.25 18.36
N TYR A 749 -0.69 29.03 17.21
CA TYR A 749 -0.23 28.03 16.24
C TYR A 749 0.32 28.63 14.94
N GLY A 750 0.27 29.95 14.78
CA GLY A 750 0.81 30.63 13.60
C GLY A 750 0.00 30.36 12.33
N THR A 751 -1.32 30.16 12.44
CA THR A 751 -2.16 29.82 11.29
C THR A 751 -2.65 31.02 10.48
N LYS A 752 -2.50 32.24 11.02
CA LYS A 752 -2.99 33.48 10.43
C LYS A 752 -1.84 34.41 10.08
N PHE A 753 -2.02 35.11 8.98
CA PHE A 753 -0.98 35.89 8.33
C PHE A 753 -1.50 37.28 7.97
N GLU A 754 -0.59 38.24 7.97
CA GLU A 754 -0.82 39.61 7.56
C GLU A 754 0.28 40.08 6.60
N PRO A 755 -0.04 41.01 5.68
CA PRO A 755 0.96 41.62 4.82
C PRO A 755 1.82 42.61 5.62
N VAL A 756 3.12 42.31 5.76
CA VAL A 756 4.12 43.19 6.38
C VAL A 756 5.22 43.46 5.37
N ALA A 757 5.46 44.74 5.05
CA ALA A 757 6.51 45.16 4.11
C ALA A 757 6.50 44.41 2.76
N GLY A 758 5.31 44.17 2.19
CA GLY A 758 5.15 43.47 0.91
C GLY A 758 5.38 41.95 0.98
N LYS A 759 5.50 41.37 2.18
CA LYS A 759 5.59 39.92 2.40
C LYS A 759 4.49 39.46 3.33
N LEU A 760 4.02 38.23 3.10
CA LEU A 760 3.04 37.61 3.97
C LEU A 760 3.80 37.05 5.18
N GLU A 761 3.55 37.60 6.37
CA GLU A 761 4.16 37.21 7.64
C GLU A 761 3.10 36.68 8.61
N PRO A 762 3.43 35.71 9.49
CA PRO A 762 2.50 35.29 10.54
C PRO A 762 2.16 36.47 11.45
N CYS A 763 0.89 36.60 11.84
CA CYS A 763 0.47 37.54 12.89
C CYS A 763 1.19 37.22 14.23
N PRO A 764 1.25 38.16 15.20
CA PRO A 764 1.97 37.96 16.46
C PRO A 764 1.64 36.63 17.15
N ILE A 765 2.66 35.87 17.54
CA ILE A 765 2.55 34.53 18.15
C ILE A 765 2.96 34.62 19.62
N GLU A 766 2.15 34.04 20.50
CA GLU A 766 2.50 33.86 21.91
C GLU A 766 3.60 32.80 22.03
N GLU A 767 4.75 33.16 22.58
CA GLU A 767 5.90 32.24 22.74
C GLU A 767 6.30 31.58 21.40
N PRO A 768 6.83 32.36 20.44
CA PRO A 768 7.10 31.87 19.08
C PRO A 768 8.12 30.71 19.04
N GLU A 769 8.98 30.59 20.05
CA GLU A 769 9.96 29.50 20.18
C GLU A 769 9.29 28.13 20.38
N GLU A 770 8.11 28.09 20.99
CA GLU A 770 7.33 26.86 21.27
C GLU A 770 6.28 26.55 20.20
N VAL A 771 6.24 27.32 19.11
CA VAL A 771 5.21 27.18 18.07
C VAL A 771 5.27 25.82 17.39
N ASP A 772 6.47 25.33 17.03
CA ASP A 772 6.61 24.08 16.29
C ASP A 772 6.30 22.85 17.15
N HIS A 773 6.53 22.92 18.46
CA HIS A 773 6.09 21.89 19.40
C HIS A 773 4.56 21.79 19.41
N ARG A 774 3.87 22.92 19.63
CA ARG A 774 2.40 23.00 19.59
C ARG A 774 1.83 22.59 18.22
N ARG A 775 2.53 22.90 17.13
CA ARG A 775 2.12 22.51 15.78
C ARG A 775 2.21 21.00 15.58
N ALA A 776 3.27 20.37 16.07
CA ALA A 776 3.44 18.91 16.01
C ALA A 776 2.32 18.18 16.77
N GLU A 777 1.95 18.65 17.98
CA GLU A 777 0.85 18.09 18.77
C GLU A 777 -0.51 18.14 18.03
N MET A 778 -0.70 19.14 17.16
CA MET A 778 -1.92 19.32 16.37
C MET A 778 -1.86 18.63 14.99
N GLY A 779 -0.79 17.88 14.70
CA GLY A 779 -0.57 17.22 13.42
C GLY A 779 -0.28 18.19 12.27
N MET A 780 0.37 19.33 12.55
CA MET A 780 0.72 20.36 11.57
C MET A 780 2.22 20.36 11.25
N GLU A 781 2.55 20.74 10.01
CA GLU A 781 3.95 20.94 9.59
C GLU A 781 4.62 22.10 10.36
N PRO A 782 5.96 22.19 10.40
CA PRO A 782 6.67 23.34 10.99
C PRO A 782 6.26 24.69 10.37
N LEU A 783 6.20 25.75 11.19
CA LEU A 783 5.74 27.08 10.80
C LEU A 783 6.53 27.65 9.62
N ALA A 784 7.84 27.44 9.58
CA ALA A 784 8.69 27.93 8.49
C ALA A 784 8.23 27.41 7.11
N ARG A 785 7.93 26.11 7.01
CA ARG A 785 7.41 25.49 5.77
C ARG A 785 6.01 25.99 5.43
N HIS A 786 5.18 26.15 6.45
CA HIS A 786 3.83 26.69 6.28
C HIS A 786 3.85 28.11 5.71
N THR A 787 4.70 28.98 6.25
CA THR A 787 4.91 30.36 5.81
C THR A 787 5.39 30.41 4.37
N GLU A 788 6.34 29.55 3.98
CA GLU A 788 6.80 29.47 2.60
C GLU A 788 5.67 29.09 1.63
N ARG A 789 4.87 28.07 1.98
CA ARG A 789 3.71 27.69 1.17
C ARG A 789 2.68 28.81 1.08
N ALA A 790 2.42 29.53 2.19
CA ALA A 790 1.50 30.66 2.21
C ALA A 790 1.98 31.79 1.27
N ARG A 791 3.27 32.12 1.29
CA ARG A 791 3.88 33.12 0.39
C ARG A 791 3.84 32.70 -1.09
N GLN A 792 4.05 31.43 -1.40
CA GLN A 792 3.94 30.90 -2.76
C GLN A 792 2.49 30.95 -3.27
N ARG A 793 1.53 30.67 -2.38
CA ARG A 793 0.10 30.66 -2.72
C ARG A 793 -0.47 32.07 -2.89
N PHE A 794 0.01 33.03 -2.11
CA PHE A 794 -0.45 34.43 -2.11
C PHE A 794 0.73 35.41 -2.27
N PRO A 795 1.32 35.51 -3.48
CA PRO A 795 2.40 36.45 -3.73
C PRO A 795 1.89 37.89 -3.66
N LEU A 796 2.50 38.73 -2.82
CA LEU A 796 2.13 40.14 -2.65
C LEU A 796 2.85 41.10 -3.62
N ALA A 797 3.58 40.56 -4.61
CA ALA A 797 4.34 41.36 -5.58
C ALA A 797 3.40 42.23 -6.43
N GLY A 798 3.48 43.56 -6.25
CA GLY A 798 2.68 44.55 -6.98
C GLY A 798 1.96 45.59 -6.10
N ARG A 799 2.03 45.48 -4.77
CA ARG A 799 1.50 46.51 -3.85
C ARG A 799 2.60 47.47 -3.40
N GLU A 800 2.90 48.47 -4.22
CA GLU A 800 3.58 49.67 -3.72
C GLU A 800 2.63 50.41 -2.76
N ALA A 801 3.22 50.90 -1.67
CA ALA A 801 2.52 51.56 -0.59
C ALA A 801 1.69 52.76 -1.09
N SER A 802 0.44 52.84 -0.64
CA SER A 802 -0.31 54.09 -0.59
C SER A 802 -0.69 54.42 0.84
#